data_AF-A0A5C6BA06-F1
#
_entry.id   AF-A0A5C6BA06-F1
#
_cell.length_a   1.000
_cell.length_b   1.000
_cell.length_c   1.000
_cell.angle_alpha   90.00
_cell.angle_beta   90.00
_cell.angle_gamma   90.00
#
_symmetry.space_group_name_H-M   'P 1'
#
loop_
_entity.id
_entity.type
_entity.pdbx_description
1 polymer ?
#
loop_
_entity_poly.entity_id
_entity_poly.type
_entity_poly.pdbx_seq_one_letter_code
_entity_poly.pdbx_strand_id
1 'polypeptide(L)'
;MHIAPQDENRLSYLLVNFPCKFAKFSWIVSITVCALCMTNDRQVTALTDEALSEVRDGFSKRRDSYLTEYLDRPFAELDSSVDPVRSLRELQQAQWIWYPEQNSPSHPPSGLRYFRRQLTLPTQNPIKKAHMVLAVDNTCTVSINGKLVGRANGFQHAKLIDITQHLKPGDNVVTIAARNLGDEPNPAGVLGLLHIDFEQGAPQVIVTNNQWQTSDQVVEGWDSPTEDSSAWPKAEELGACDSAPWGEVKIIRDVQINQYVFSRLIFALAALHLETESERANAAILEAIKVLRQEEQATGEFGLHWLGGVFYRIYGLFGPGGSMEGRLSDDAVHAMEQLFADWAYTESKMSESDPEDTWRLWGSENHSAQRDATRWAAARMLAASPLGETFRYQDGSTAQEQLAAWRKYLKRYYRERVKRGMLIEISPSGYGSRTLQGWHNIYDFTDDPELKSLVKAGLDVWWANWAQEQLGGMRGGGKTRLYPGAWALAHHDRNRAMSWFYLGQGNRAHHHETLPVIATTTYRLPLVVMDIALDPQGRGVYECQSRRLGRHLDYQQSLSLSRPNEPIYDVDPEQGGIVRYSYCTPDFIMGSLLFGSHPKDYWTAISQQNRWHGIIFAGEPNSTLYPRCETDRSTYNAHWAIQHKGTLIAQKLRHADATKAMRVCFSTDLKRHERDGWIFAQAKRAFAAVKVVRGTWDWDDARWLRCSDEYTPVILEVARSEDFAGNFETFQQEILKQTVSIEDDVLHYRGLRDSGNFTFSLQSDQAPELNGAPIDLAPDYAFQSPFVNEKWAEGVVYITKGKRKLVVDVRQATDKNGDTSAPPSGETP
;
A
#
# COMPACT_ATOMS: atom_id res chain seq x y z
N MET A 1 -5.85 -45.68 22.06
CA MET A 1 -4.66 -45.74 22.93
C MET A 1 -4.45 -44.33 23.48
N HIS A 2 -5.17 -44.03 24.56
CA HIS A 2 -4.63 -43.77 25.90
C HIS A 2 -3.74 -42.52 26.00
N ILE A 3 -4.01 -41.50 26.81
CA ILE A 3 -5.21 -40.89 27.44
C ILE A 3 -4.62 -39.57 28.03
N ALA A 4 -5.29 -38.44 27.92
CA ALA A 4 -4.98 -37.21 28.69
C ALA A 4 -5.58 -37.32 30.11
N PRO A 5 -5.69 -36.30 30.98
CA PRO A 5 -4.84 -35.15 31.36
C PRO A 5 -4.75 -35.07 32.92
N GLN A 6 -4.42 -33.88 33.44
CA GLN A 6 -5.00 -33.26 34.66
C GLN A 6 -4.29 -33.31 36.04
N ASP A 7 -4.11 -32.07 36.53
CA ASP A 7 -4.57 -31.51 37.81
C ASP A 7 -3.82 -31.72 39.14
N GLU A 8 -3.48 -30.53 39.68
CA GLU A 8 -3.74 -30.04 41.04
C GLU A 8 -2.89 -30.49 42.24
N ASN A 9 -2.15 -29.50 42.76
CA ASN A 9 -2.14 -29.03 44.16
C ASN A 9 -2.17 -30.05 45.31
N ARG A 10 -1.10 -30.07 46.12
CA ARG A 10 -1.12 -30.26 47.60
C ARG A 10 0.05 -29.52 48.24
N LEU A 11 -0.17 -28.34 48.84
CA LEU A 11 -0.37 -28.10 50.29
C LEU A 11 0.71 -28.71 51.22
N SER A 12 1.70 -27.86 51.52
CA SER A 12 2.19 -27.45 52.86
C SER A 12 2.35 -28.46 53.99
N TYR A 13 3.55 -28.53 54.60
CA TYR A 13 3.75 -28.60 56.07
C TYR A 13 5.21 -28.24 56.44
N LEU A 14 5.42 -27.17 57.22
CA LEU A 14 6.22 -27.15 58.46
C LEU A 14 6.29 -25.72 59.07
N LEU A 15 5.50 -25.54 60.12
CA LEU A 15 5.60 -24.59 61.25
C LEU A 15 6.89 -24.95 62.06
N VAL A 16 7.62 -24.14 62.85
CA VAL A 16 7.39 -22.87 63.57
C VAL A 16 8.68 -22.51 64.36
N ASN A 17 9.04 -21.21 64.52
CA ASN A 17 9.36 -20.52 65.81
C ASN A 17 10.19 -19.21 65.71
N PHE A 18 9.51 -18.07 66.01
CA PHE A 18 9.86 -16.87 66.84
C PHE A 18 11.13 -15.97 66.57
N PRO A 19 11.19 -14.69 67.05
CA PRO A 19 10.24 -13.57 66.90
C PRO A 19 10.87 -12.13 66.79
N CYS A 20 10.00 -11.13 66.59
CA CYS A 20 10.06 -9.71 67.03
C CYS A 20 10.89 -8.62 66.29
N LYS A 21 10.11 -7.72 65.64
CA LYS A 21 10.11 -6.24 65.69
C LYS A 21 11.39 -5.47 65.28
N PHE A 22 11.32 -4.74 64.16
CA PHE A 22 11.30 -3.26 64.13
C PHE A 22 11.04 -2.70 62.71
N ALA A 23 10.29 -1.59 62.67
CA ALA A 23 10.21 -0.54 61.64
C ALA A 23 9.48 -0.79 60.29
N LYS A 24 8.22 -0.33 60.27
CA LYS A 24 7.56 0.33 59.14
C LYS A 24 8.42 1.51 58.65
N PHE A 25 8.59 1.70 57.34
CA PHE A 25 8.34 2.97 56.62
C PHE A 25 8.58 2.75 55.12
N SER A 26 7.69 3.33 54.30
CA SER A 26 7.76 3.47 52.83
C SER A 26 7.16 2.36 51.95
N TRP A 27 5.83 2.21 51.99
CA TRP A 27 5.02 1.64 50.88
C TRP A 27 3.63 2.31 50.85
N ILE A 28 3.57 3.63 50.58
CA ILE A 28 2.38 4.33 50.07
C ILE A 28 2.86 5.47 49.17
N VAL A 29 3.29 5.17 47.94
CA VAL A 29 3.13 6.01 46.73
C VAL A 29 3.39 5.05 45.54
N SER A 30 2.35 4.52 44.88
CA SER A 30 2.39 4.03 43.48
C SER A 30 1.11 3.33 43.00
N ILE A 31 0.04 3.25 43.79
CA ILE A 31 -1.24 2.66 43.33
C ILE A 31 -2.37 3.69 43.50
N THR A 32 -2.26 4.81 42.78
CA THR A 32 -3.39 5.74 42.55
C THR A 32 -3.28 6.43 41.20
N VAL A 33 -3.19 5.68 40.08
CA VAL A 33 -3.57 6.21 38.72
C VAL A 33 -4.31 5.17 37.85
N CYS A 34 -4.53 3.92 38.28
CA CYS A 34 -5.04 2.87 37.37
C CYS A 34 -6.49 2.37 37.58
N ALA A 35 -7.34 3.03 38.36
CA ALA A 35 -8.74 2.60 38.46
C ALA A 35 -9.67 3.76 38.81
N LEU A 36 -10.22 4.43 37.79
CA LEU A 36 -11.44 5.26 37.88
C LEU A 36 -11.96 5.59 36.47
N CYS A 37 -12.82 4.70 35.93
CA CYS A 37 -14.21 5.02 35.55
C CYS A 37 -14.74 4.06 34.46
N MET A 38 -15.56 3.10 34.90
CA MET A 38 -16.71 2.61 34.14
C MET A 38 -17.96 3.02 34.91
N THR A 39 -18.69 4.00 34.38
CA THR A 39 -20.16 4.22 34.36
C THR A 39 -20.45 5.72 34.17
N ASN A 40 -21.20 6.01 33.10
CA ASN A 40 -22.00 7.18 32.69
C ASN A 40 -21.54 8.62 32.98
N ASP A 41 -21.65 9.44 31.93
CA ASP A 41 -21.52 10.90 31.86
C ASP A 41 -20.22 11.49 32.44
N ARG A 42 -19.08 11.15 31.82
CA ARG A 42 -17.96 12.09 31.81
C ARG A 42 -18.18 13.06 30.65
N GLN A 43 -18.42 14.33 30.98
CA GLN A 43 -17.96 15.41 30.11
C GLN A 43 -16.52 15.05 29.72
N VAL A 44 -16.29 14.75 28.44
CA VAL A 44 -14.95 14.49 27.92
C VAL A 44 -14.20 15.80 28.08
N THR A 45 -13.44 15.92 29.17
CA THR A 45 -12.56 17.07 29.36
C THR A 45 -11.60 17.06 28.19
N ALA A 46 -11.63 18.11 27.36
CA ALA A 46 -10.69 18.26 26.25
C ALA A 46 -9.26 17.98 26.76
N LEU A 47 -8.48 17.22 26.00
CA LEU A 47 -7.09 16.91 26.36
C LEU A 47 -6.34 18.22 26.61
N THR A 48 -5.57 18.33 27.68
CA THR A 48 -4.80 19.56 27.98
C THR A 48 -3.55 19.65 27.10
N ASP A 49 -2.98 20.85 26.95
CA ASP A 49 -1.75 21.01 26.16
C ASP A 49 -0.57 20.27 26.80
N GLU A 50 -0.55 20.16 28.13
CA GLU A 50 0.44 19.39 28.88
C GLU A 50 0.37 17.90 28.54
N ALA A 51 -0.84 17.31 28.56
CA ALA A 51 -1.03 15.90 28.25
C ALA A 51 -0.66 15.57 26.79
N LEU A 52 -1.03 16.43 25.85
CA LEU A 52 -0.66 16.26 24.43
C LEU A 52 0.86 16.43 24.23
N SER A 53 1.47 17.38 24.92
CA SER A 53 2.91 17.59 24.88
C SER A 53 3.67 16.39 25.44
N GLU A 54 3.22 15.80 26.55
CA GLU A 54 3.81 14.58 27.11
C GLU A 54 3.80 13.42 26.09
N VAL A 55 2.68 13.21 25.39
CA VAL A 55 2.60 12.19 24.32
C VAL A 55 3.60 12.48 23.21
N ARG A 56 3.71 13.74 22.77
CA ARG A 56 4.61 14.20 21.71
C ARG A 56 6.08 14.02 22.10
N ASP A 57 6.42 14.34 23.35
CA ASP A 57 7.78 14.24 23.89
C ASP A 57 8.21 12.78 24.08
N GLY A 58 7.24 11.87 24.27
CA GLY A 58 7.47 10.43 24.27
C GLY A 58 7.93 9.84 22.91
N PHE A 59 7.96 10.61 21.82
CA PHE A 59 8.36 10.13 20.49
C PHE A 59 9.76 9.52 20.51
N SER A 60 10.74 10.20 21.10
CA SER A 60 12.14 9.74 21.10
C SER A 60 12.29 8.40 21.82
N LYS A 61 11.62 8.21 22.97
CA LYS A 61 11.61 6.94 23.70
C LYS A 61 11.01 5.80 22.87
N ARG A 62 9.93 6.08 22.12
CA ARG A 62 9.30 5.09 21.22
C ARG A 62 10.21 4.76 20.04
N ARG A 63 10.83 5.77 19.41
CA ARG A 63 11.86 5.59 18.38
C ARG A 63 12.98 4.70 18.88
N ASP A 64 13.61 5.04 20.00
CA ASP A 64 14.80 4.31 20.47
C ASP A 64 14.46 2.86 20.77
N SER A 65 13.33 2.61 21.45
CA SER A 65 12.82 1.26 21.67
C SER A 65 12.57 0.49 20.38
N TYR A 66 12.16 1.16 19.29
CA TYR A 66 11.92 0.53 17.99
C TYR A 66 13.22 0.23 17.24
N LEU A 67 14.19 1.15 17.30
CA LEU A 67 15.49 0.98 16.66
C LEU A 67 16.31 -0.13 17.31
N THR A 68 16.22 -0.30 18.64
CA THR A 68 16.90 -1.40 19.34
C THR A 68 16.48 -2.76 18.80
N GLU A 69 15.23 -2.93 18.38
CA GLU A 69 14.73 -4.18 17.81
C GLU A 69 15.42 -4.57 16.49
N TYR A 70 16.20 -3.68 15.86
CA TYR A 70 16.98 -3.97 14.65
C TYR A 70 18.43 -4.35 14.91
N LEU A 71 18.98 -4.11 16.10
CA LEU A 71 20.38 -4.44 16.41
C LEU A 71 20.64 -5.95 16.41
N ASP A 72 19.68 -6.71 16.93
CA ASP A 72 19.77 -8.17 17.05
C ASP A 72 19.13 -8.92 15.87
N ARG A 73 18.61 -8.20 14.87
CA ARG A 73 17.97 -8.85 13.71
C ARG A 73 19.02 -9.45 12.78
N PRO A 74 18.84 -10.71 12.34
CA PRO A 74 19.75 -11.29 11.36
C PRO A 74 19.66 -10.51 10.04
N PHE A 75 20.79 -10.36 9.37
CA PHE A 75 20.81 -9.85 8.02
C PHE A 75 20.12 -10.84 7.08
N ALA A 76 19.41 -10.29 6.09
CA ALA A 76 18.98 -11.10 4.96
C ALA A 76 20.22 -11.43 4.14
N GLU A 77 20.35 -12.70 3.75
CA GLU A 77 21.47 -13.18 2.97
C GLU A 77 21.06 -13.44 1.53
N LEU A 78 21.96 -13.14 0.59
CA LEU A 78 21.75 -13.51 -0.80
C LEU A 78 21.92 -15.01 -0.94
N ASP A 79 21.09 -15.58 -1.79
CA ASP A 79 21.24 -16.97 -2.15
C ASP A 79 22.43 -17.14 -3.11
N SER A 80 23.59 -17.49 -2.55
CA SER A 80 24.86 -17.66 -3.29
C SER A 80 24.84 -18.82 -4.28
N SER A 81 23.83 -19.70 -4.21
CA SER A 81 23.60 -20.74 -5.21
C SER A 81 23.01 -20.21 -6.52
N VAL A 82 22.49 -18.98 -6.52
CA VAL A 82 21.88 -18.33 -7.68
C VAL A 82 22.87 -17.36 -8.30
N ASP A 83 23.50 -17.79 -9.41
CA ASP A 83 24.35 -16.95 -10.26
C ASP A 83 23.53 -16.47 -11.48
N PRO A 84 23.21 -15.16 -11.60
CA PRO A 84 22.49 -14.60 -12.73
C PRO A 84 23.25 -14.74 -14.06
N VAL A 85 24.59 -14.67 -14.04
CA VAL A 85 25.41 -14.78 -15.26
C VAL A 85 25.40 -16.23 -15.76
N ARG A 86 25.51 -17.20 -14.87
CA ARG A 86 25.26 -18.62 -15.20
C ARG A 86 23.84 -18.82 -15.71
N SER A 87 22.86 -18.32 -14.97
CA SER A 87 21.44 -18.50 -15.29
C SER A 87 21.07 -17.86 -16.62
N LEU A 88 21.66 -16.72 -16.99
CA LEU A 88 21.43 -16.06 -18.29
C LEU A 88 22.02 -16.89 -19.43
N ARG A 89 23.24 -17.44 -19.28
CA ARG A 89 23.85 -18.34 -20.26
C ARG A 89 23.07 -19.64 -20.47
N GLU A 90 22.44 -20.14 -19.41
CA GLU A 90 21.54 -21.29 -19.48
C GLU A 90 20.20 -20.91 -20.12
N LEU A 91 19.65 -19.72 -19.81
CA LEU A 91 18.42 -19.21 -20.38
C LEU A 91 18.54 -18.97 -21.90
N GLN A 92 19.72 -18.55 -22.36
CA GLN A 92 20.03 -18.39 -23.79
C GLN A 92 19.91 -19.69 -24.59
N GLN A 93 19.91 -20.86 -23.93
CA GLN A 93 19.67 -22.16 -24.57
C GLN A 93 18.18 -22.51 -24.67
N ALA A 94 17.31 -21.75 -24.00
CA ALA A 94 15.87 -21.95 -24.03
C ALA A 94 15.24 -21.38 -25.30
N GLN A 95 14.09 -21.95 -25.65
CA GLN A 95 13.20 -21.46 -26.70
C GLN A 95 11.97 -20.83 -26.05
N TRP A 96 11.49 -19.73 -26.63
CA TRP A 96 10.12 -19.29 -26.42
C TRP A 96 9.20 -20.40 -26.93
N ILE A 97 8.30 -20.87 -26.08
CA ILE A 97 7.35 -21.92 -26.42
C ILE A 97 5.90 -21.46 -26.26
N TRP A 98 5.01 -21.98 -27.10
CA TRP A 98 3.57 -21.79 -26.95
C TRP A 98 2.77 -23.02 -27.37
N TYR A 99 1.44 -22.94 -27.25
CA TYR A 99 0.53 -23.94 -27.81
C TYR A 99 0.52 -23.83 -29.34
N PRO A 100 0.53 -24.96 -30.07
CA PRO A 100 0.54 -24.96 -31.53
C PRO A 100 -0.81 -24.51 -32.10
N GLU A 101 -0.99 -23.19 -32.23
CA GLU A 101 -2.20 -22.60 -32.82
C GLU A 101 -2.23 -22.83 -34.34
N GLN A 102 -3.27 -23.49 -34.84
CA GLN A 102 -3.33 -23.90 -36.25
C GLN A 102 -3.36 -22.73 -37.25
N ASN A 103 -3.86 -21.56 -36.85
CA ASN A 103 -4.12 -20.44 -37.77
C ASN A 103 -3.25 -19.20 -37.53
N SER A 104 -2.60 -19.06 -36.37
CA SER A 104 -1.89 -17.82 -36.01
C SER A 104 -0.79 -18.07 -34.95
N PRO A 105 0.29 -18.80 -35.29
CA PRO A 105 1.33 -19.19 -34.34
C PRO A 105 2.11 -17.99 -33.75
N SER A 106 2.23 -16.89 -34.50
CA SER A 106 2.90 -15.66 -34.02
C SER A 106 1.99 -14.69 -33.28
N HIS A 107 0.67 -14.84 -33.42
CA HIS A 107 -0.35 -14.00 -32.78
C HIS A 107 -1.49 -14.91 -32.29
N PRO A 108 -1.23 -15.75 -31.28
CA PRO A 108 -2.25 -16.64 -30.74
C PRO A 108 -3.44 -15.85 -30.16
N PRO A 109 -4.65 -16.45 -30.10
CA PRO A 109 -5.79 -15.82 -29.44
C PRO A 109 -5.49 -15.59 -27.95
N SER A 110 -6.15 -14.59 -27.37
CA SER A 110 -6.05 -14.36 -25.93
C SER A 110 -6.67 -15.50 -25.14
N GLY A 111 -6.10 -15.80 -23.97
CA GLY A 111 -6.54 -16.94 -23.16
C GLY A 111 -5.42 -17.67 -22.43
N LEU A 112 -5.81 -18.75 -21.75
CA LEU A 112 -4.89 -19.62 -21.02
C LEU A 112 -4.34 -20.70 -21.93
N ARG A 113 -3.05 -20.99 -21.79
CA ARG A 113 -2.40 -22.21 -22.24
C ARG A 113 -1.65 -22.83 -21.07
N TYR A 114 -1.60 -24.15 -21.08
CA TYR A 114 -1.04 -24.95 -20.01
C TYR A 114 0.17 -25.69 -20.56
N PHE A 115 1.24 -25.74 -19.77
CA PHE A 115 2.50 -26.38 -20.13
C PHE A 115 2.89 -27.34 -19.02
N ARG A 116 3.41 -28.51 -19.41
CA ARG A 116 3.79 -29.59 -18.49
C ARG A 116 5.13 -30.17 -18.90
N ARG A 117 6.00 -30.37 -17.91
CA ARG A 117 7.29 -31.06 -18.07
C ARG A 117 7.48 -32.05 -16.94
N GLN A 118 7.57 -33.32 -17.29
CA GLN A 118 8.02 -34.36 -16.37
C GLN A 118 9.55 -34.37 -16.32
N LEU A 119 10.08 -34.60 -15.12
CA LEU A 119 11.51 -34.81 -14.89
C LEU A 119 11.70 -35.85 -13.78
N THR A 120 12.70 -36.71 -13.95
CA THR A 120 13.08 -37.70 -12.95
C THR A 120 14.41 -37.29 -12.33
N LEU A 121 14.41 -37.13 -11.02
CA LEU A 121 15.58 -36.74 -10.24
C LEU A 121 16.25 -37.98 -9.62
N PRO A 122 17.60 -38.02 -9.53
CA PRO A 122 18.31 -39.14 -8.92
C PRO A 122 17.81 -39.45 -7.50
N THR A 123 17.53 -40.72 -7.22
CA THR A 123 17.01 -41.14 -5.90
C THR A 123 18.07 -41.18 -4.81
N GLN A 124 19.35 -41.28 -5.19
CA GLN A 124 20.49 -41.46 -4.28
C GLN A 124 21.35 -40.20 -4.12
N ASN A 125 20.97 -39.09 -4.77
CA ASN A 125 21.73 -37.85 -4.73
C ASN A 125 20.79 -36.69 -4.35
N PRO A 126 20.83 -36.23 -3.09
CA PRO A 126 19.92 -35.19 -2.62
C PRO A 126 20.06 -33.90 -3.43
N ILE A 127 18.94 -33.22 -3.60
CA ILE A 127 18.89 -31.88 -4.18
C ILE A 127 19.49 -30.92 -3.15
N LYS A 128 20.55 -30.24 -3.55
CA LYS A 128 21.16 -29.17 -2.75
C LYS A 128 20.39 -27.87 -2.92
N LYS A 129 20.06 -27.53 -4.17
CA LYS A 129 19.30 -26.35 -4.54
C LYS A 129 18.58 -26.55 -5.86
N ALA A 130 17.41 -25.95 -6.02
CA ALA A 130 16.82 -25.77 -7.34
C ALA A 130 16.12 -24.42 -7.48
N HIS A 131 16.25 -23.80 -8.65
CA HIS A 131 15.54 -22.57 -9.02
C HIS A 131 15.01 -22.64 -10.44
N MET A 132 13.98 -21.85 -10.69
CA MET A 132 13.40 -21.61 -12.00
C MET A 132 13.62 -20.15 -12.40
N VAL A 133 14.00 -19.93 -13.64
CA VAL A 133 14.04 -18.61 -14.29
C VAL A 133 12.92 -18.59 -15.33
N LEU A 134 12.06 -17.58 -15.30
CA LEU A 134 10.86 -17.56 -16.13
C LEU A 134 10.47 -16.17 -16.60
N ALA A 135 10.42 -15.98 -17.92
CA ALA A 135 9.79 -14.85 -18.60
C ALA A 135 8.53 -15.34 -19.33
N VAL A 136 7.54 -14.45 -19.48
CA VAL A 136 6.26 -14.81 -20.10
C VAL A 136 5.61 -13.62 -20.76
N ASP A 137 5.03 -13.86 -21.93
CA ASP A 137 4.14 -12.93 -22.60
C ASP A 137 2.68 -13.40 -22.47
N ASN A 138 1.84 -12.86 -21.57
CA ASN A 138 2.11 -11.74 -20.65
C ASN A 138 2.24 -12.12 -19.17
N THR A 139 1.55 -13.17 -18.71
CA THR A 139 1.54 -13.56 -17.29
C THR A 139 1.45 -15.08 -17.12
N CYS A 140 2.00 -15.64 -16.03
CA CYS A 140 1.82 -17.05 -15.70
C CYS A 140 1.84 -17.35 -14.20
N THR A 141 1.35 -18.54 -13.86
CA THR A 141 1.55 -19.24 -12.59
C THR A 141 2.37 -20.50 -12.80
N VAL A 142 3.24 -20.84 -11.86
CA VAL A 142 4.07 -22.05 -11.87
C VAL A 142 3.70 -22.93 -10.68
N SER A 143 3.53 -24.23 -10.92
CA SER A 143 3.39 -25.24 -9.87
C SER A 143 4.42 -26.36 -10.04
N ILE A 144 4.80 -26.97 -8.92
CA ILE A 144 5.64 -28.17 -8.86
C ILE A 144 4.86 -29.21 -8.09
N ASN A 145 4.63 -30.38 -8.68
CA ASN A 145 3.87 -31.47 -8.07
C ASN A 145 2.50 -31.02 -7.51
N GLY A 146 1.76 -30.21 -8.29
CA GLY A 146 0.45 -29.67 -7.90
C GLY A 146 0.47 -28.50 -6.91
N LYS A 147 1.65 -28.09 -6.41
CA LYS A 147 1.77 -26.97 -5.48
C LYS A 147 2.23 -25.71 -6.21
N LEU A 148 1.41 -24.65 -6.16
CA LEU A 148 1.79 -23.34 -6.67
C LEU A 148 3.06 -22.83 -5.96
N VAL A 149 4.10 -22.56 -6.74
CA VAL A 149 5.41 -22.08 -6.24
C VAL A 149 5.70 -20.63 -6.62
N GLY A 150 5.08 -20.11 -7.70
CA GLY A 150 5.38 -18.76 -8.14
C GLY A 150 4.50 -18.23 -9.27
N ARG A 151 4.79 -16.97 -9.64
CA ARG A 151 4.14 -16.23 -10.74
C ARG A 151 5.17 -15.35 -11.42
N ALA A 152 5.12 -15.27 -12.74
CA ALA A 152 5.93 -14.34 -13.54
C ALA A 152 5.02 -13.50 -14.47
N ASN A 153 5.51 -12.33 -14.87
CA ASN A 153 4.82 -11.42 -15.77
C ASN A 153 5.85 -10.60 -16.55
N GLY A 154 5.54 -10.33 -17.82
CA GLY A 154 6.43 -9.60 -18.72
C GLY A 154 7.50 -10.50 -19.37
N PHE A 155 7.85 -10.13 -20.60
CA PHE A 155 8.79 -10.89 -21.42
C PHE A 155 10.22 -10.37 -21.35
N GLN A 156 10.43 -9.09 -20.99
CA GLN A 156 11.76 -8.47 -20.89
C GLN A 156 12.52 -8.86 -19.62
N HIS A 157 11.79 -9.33 -18.59
CA HIS A 157 12.32 -9.57 -17.25
C HIS A 157 11.96 -10.97 -16.78
N ALA A 158 12.93 -11.87 -16.84
CA ALA A 158 12.80 -13.21 -16.31
C ALA A 158 12.92 -13.20 -14.79
N LYS A 159 11.93 -13.79 -14.13
CA LYS A 159 11.86 -13.87 -12.67
C LYS A 159 12.53 -15.14 -12.17
N LEU A 160 13.29 -14.99 -11.09
CA LEU A 160 13.84 -16.11 -10.34
C LEU A 160 12.87 -16.64 -9.26
N ILE A 161 12.67 -17.95 -9.22
CA ILE A 161 11.76 -18.64 -8.28
C ILE A 161 12.53 -19.82 -7.64
N ASP A 162 12.66 -19.83 -6.31
CA ASP A 162 13.22 -20.99 -5.59
C ASP A 162 12.20 -22.14 -5.58
N ILE A 163 12.60 -23.30 -6.09
CA ILE A 163 11.77 -24.52 -6.17
C ILE A 163 12.36 -25.68 -5.36
N THR A 164 13.43 -25.44 -4.59
CA THR A 164 14.22 -26.46 -3.88
C THR A 164 13.35 -27.36 -3.02
N GLN A 165 12.48 -26.77 -2.20
CA GLN A 165 11.64 -27.51 -1.25
C GLN A 165 10.41 -28.18 -1.88
N HIS A 166 10.22 -28.01 -3.19
CA HIS A 166 9.04 -28.50 -3.90
C HIS A 166 9.33 -29.71 -4.79
N LEU A 167 10.61 -29.99 -5.01
CA LEU A 167 11.08 -31.18 -5.71
C LEU A 167 11.32 -32.33 -4.72
N LYS A 168 11.22 -33.56 -5.23
CA LYS A 168 11.48 -34.79 -4.48
C LYS A 168 12.39 -35.73 -5.29
N PRO A 169 13.11 -36.67 -4.66
CA PRO A 169 13.80 -37.72 -5.41
C PRO A 169 12.82 -38.53 -6.26
N GLY A 170 13.23 -38.95 -7.46
CA GLY A 170 12.36 -39.63 -8.42
C GLY A 170 11.52 -38.66 -9.26
N ASP A 171 10.31 -39.08 -9.62
CA ASP A 171 9.48 -38.35 -10.59
C ASP A 171 8.87 -37.06 -10.02
N ASN A 172 9.01 -36.00 -10.78
CA ASN A 172 8.41 -34.70 -10.54
C ASN A 172 7.73 -34.20 -11.79
N VAL A 173 6.78 -33.29 -11.60
CA VAL A 173 6.16 -32.53 -12.67
C VAL A 173 6.29 -31.04 -12.38
N VAL A 174 6.62 -30.30 -13.42
CA VAL A 174 6.59 -28.83 -13.45
C VAL A 174 5.45 -28.43 -14.37
N THR A 175 4.62 -27.52 -13.90
CA THR A 175 3.52 -26.99 -14.70
C THR A 175 3.52 -25.47 -14.74
N ILE A 176 3.14 -24.92 -15.88
CA ILE A 176 2.98 -23.50 -16.11
C ILE A 176 1.60 -23.27 -16.70
N ALA A 177 0.80 -22.40 -16.10
CA ALA A 177 -0.41 -21.88 -16.72
C ALA A 177 -0.12 -20.45 -17.13
N ALA A 178 0.05 -20.22 -18.44
CA ALA A 178 0.37 -18.93 -19.01
C ALA A 178 -0.86 -18.33 -19.68
N ARG A 179 -1.02 -17.02 -19.54
CA ARG A 179 -2.17 -16.27 -20.05
C ARG A 179 -1.70 -15.19 -20.99
N ASN A 180 -2.15 -15.31 -22.24
CA ASN A 180 -2.13 -14.23 -23.20
C ASN A 180 -3.29 -13.26 -22.87
N LEU A 181 -2.99 -11.99 -22.65
CA LEU A 181 -3.91 -10.91 -22.35
C LEU A 181 -4.20 -10.10 -23.62
N GLY A 182 -5.19 -9.22 -23.56
CA GLY A 182 -5.62 -8.42 -24.71
C GLY A 182 -6.91 -8.96 -25.34
N ASP A 183 -7.57 -8.10 -26.10
CA ASP A 183 -8.86 -8.38 -26.72
C ASP A 183 -8.70 -8.90 -28.17
N GLU A 184 -7.50 -8.75 -28.73
CA GLU A 184 -7.15 -9.19 -30.08
C GLU A 184 -5.95 -10.17 -30.04
N PRO A 185 -5.79 -11.04 -31.07
CA PRO A 185 -4.64 -11.93 -31.17
C PRO A 185 -3.32 -11.15 -31.18
N ASN A 186 -2.40 -11.53 -30.30
CA ASN A 186 -1.12 -10.84 -30.09
C ASN A 186 -0.04 -11.83 -29.64
N PRO A 187 1.26 -11.48 -29.72
CA PRO A 187 2.35 -12.38 -29.36
C PRO A 187 2.18 -12.98 -27.97
N ALA A 188 2.43 -14.28 -27.83
CA ALA A 188 2.45 -14.96 -26.55
C ALA A 188 3.55 -16.00 -26.52
N GLY A 189 4.12 -16.24 -25.35
CA GLY A 189 5.22 -17.18 -25.21
C GLY A 189 5.63 -17.38 -23.77
N VAL A 190 6.23 -18.54 -23.51
CA VAL A 190 6.88 -18.86 -22.24
C VAL A 190 8.35 -19.16 -22.51
N LEU A 191 9.23 -18.51 -21.77
CA LEU A 191 10.67 -18.77 -21.82
C LEU A 191 11.17 -19.06 -20.41
N GLY A 192 11.87 -20.17 -20.22
CA GLY A 192 12.43 -20.46 -18.91
C GLY A 192 13.45 -21.57 -18.86
N LEU A 193 14.05 -21.69 -17.69
CA LEU A 193 14.92 -22.80 -17.32
C LEU A 193 14.66 -23.23 -15.88
N LEU A 194 14.95 -24.49 -15.59
CA LEU A 194 15.07 -25.04 -14.26
C LEU A 194 16.50 -25.50 -14.07
N HIS A 195 17.13 -25.04 -13.00
CA HIS A 195 18.47 -25.43 -12.60
C HIS A 195 18.37 -26.21 -11.29
N ILE A 196 18.98 -27.39 -11.23
CA ILE A 196 18.94 -28.28 -10.07
C ILE A 196 20.36 -28.70 -9.74
N ASP A 197 20.91 -28.11 -8.68
CA ASP A 197 22.17 -28.48 -8.07
C ASP A 197 21.94 -29.66 -7.11
N PHE A 198 22.77 -30.70 -7.21
CA PHE A 198 22.77 -31.83 -6.30
C PHE A 198 23.94 -31.73 -5.30
N GLU A 199 23.91 -32.52 -4.23
CA GLU A 199 25.03 -32.58 -3.27
C GLU A 199 26.34 -33.04 -3.92
N GLN A 200 26.25 -33.87 -4.96
CA GLN A 200 27.41 -34.36 -5.72
C GLN A 200 27.13 -34.34 -7.24
N GLY A 201 28.17 -34.18 -8.06
CA GLY A 201 28.06 -34.28 -9.52
C GLY A 201 27.60 -33.00 -10.22
N ALA A 202 27.29 -33.12 -11.51
CA ALA A 202 26.88 -31.98 -12.35
C ALA A 202 25.40 -31.61 -12.10
N PRO A 203 25.04 -30.32 -12.24
CA PRO A 203 23.65 -29.90 -12.14
C PRO A 203 22.82 -30.45 -13.29
N GLN A 204 21.51 -30.59 -13.05
CA GLN A 204 20.54 -30.85 -14.11
C GLN A 204 19.88 -29.53 -14.51
N VAL A 205 20.01 -29.18 -15.80
CA VAL A 205 19.41 -27.98 -16.40
C VAL A 205 18.33 -28.41 -17.39
N ILE A 206 17.13 -27.86 -17.25
CA ILE A 206 15.98 -28.13 -18.13
C ILE A 206 15.45 -26.80 -18.66
N VAL A 207 15.47 -26.61 -19.97
CA VAL A 207 15.00 -25.38 -20.62
C VAL A 207 13.61 -25.57 -21.23
N THR A 208 12.90 -24.48 -21.50
CA THR A 208 11.70 -24.48 -22.35
C THR A 208 12.09 -24.78 -23.79
N ASN A 209 11.44 -25.78 -24.37
CA ASN A 209 11.63 -26.26 -25.75
C ASN A 209 10.50 -27.26 -26.08
N ASN A 210 10.57 -27.92 -27.24
CA ASN A 210 9.59 -28.90 -27.72
C ASN A 210 9.49 -30.20 -26.90
N GLN A 211 10.25 -30.35 -25.80
CA GLN A 211 10.11 -31.45 -24.84
C GLN A 211 9.07 -31.16 -23.75
N TRP A 212 8.53 -29.94 -23.76
CA TRP A 212 7.36 -29.57 -22.98
C TRP A 212 6.09 -30.00 -23.72
N GLN A 213 5.11 -30.47 -22.96
CA GLN A 213 3.78 -30.75 -23.46
C GLN A 213 2.88 -29.56 -23.16
N THR A 214 1.88 -29.32 -24.01
CA THR A 214 0.99 -28.18 -23.87
C THR A 214 -0.46 -28.54 -24.18
N SER A 215 -1.39 -27.78 -23.61
CA SER A 215 -2.81 -27.90 -23.89
C SER A 215 -3.50 -26.54 -23.76
N ASP A 216 -4.58 -26.35 -24.49
CA ASP A 216 -5.53 -25.25 -24.34
C ASP A 216 -6.66 -25.57 -23.36
N GLN A 217 -6.74 -26.83 -22.90
CA GLN A 217 -7.72 -27.35 -21.95
C GLN A 217 -7.02 -28.18 -20.86
N VAL A 218 -7.57 -28.20 -19.64
CA VAL A 218 -7.07 -29.06 -18.55
C VAL A 218 -8.22 -29.74 -17.83
N VAL A 219 -7.95 -30.92 -17.31
CA VAL A 219 -8.82 -31.64 -16.38
C VAL A 219 -8.37 -31.40 -14.93
N GLU A 220 -9.25 -31.69 -13.97
CA GLU A 220 -8.89 -31.64 -12.55
C GLU A 220 -7.70 -32.57 -12.28
N GLY A 221 -6.66 -32.06 -11.58
CA GLY A 221 -5.46 -32.83 -11.27
C GLY A 221 -4.37 -32.86 -12.37
N TRP A 222 -4.51 -32.07 -13.44
CA TRP A 222 -3.51 -31.99 -14.53
C TRP A 222 -2.08 -31.65 -14.08
N ASP A 223 -1.95 -30.99 -12.93
CA ASP A 223 -0.70 -30.59 -12.30
C ASP A 223 -0.14 -31.64 -11.32
N SER A 224 -0.80 -32.79 -11.19
CA SER A 224 -0.32 -33.96 -10.45
C SER A 224 0.79 -34.69 -11.22
N PRO A 225 1.81 -35.24 -10.55
CA PRO A 225 2.82 -36.07 -11.20
C PRO A 225 2.27 -37.40 -11.72
N THR A 226 1.10 -37.86 -11.25
CA THR A 226 0.49 -39.13 -11.66
C THR A 226 -0.41 -39.03 -12.88
N GLU A 227 -0.70 -37.82 -13.35
CA GLU A 227 -1.59 -37.63 -14.50
C GLU A 227 -0.91 -38.11 -15.80
N ASP A 228 -1.67 -38.76 -16.67
CA ASP A 228 -1.23 -39.12 -18.02
C ASP A 228 -1.50 -37.98 -19.01
N SER A 229 -0.45 -37.25 -19.40
CA SER A 229 -0.54 -36.21 -20.44
C SER A 229 -0.02 -36.70 -21.79
N SER A 230 0.03 -38.00 -22.05
CA SER A 230 0.50 -38.54 -23.35
C SER A 230 -0.30 -37.99 -24.55
N ALA A 231 -1.56 -37.60 -24.32
CA ALA A 231 -2.42 -36.98 -25.34
C ALA A 231 -2.10 -35.49 -25.61
N TRP A 232 -1.32 -34.82 -24.76
CA TRP A 232 -0.99 -33.41 -24.95
C TRP A 232 0.04 -33.25 -26.08
N PRO A 233 -0.19 -32.36 -27.07
CA PRO A 233 0.82 -32.07 -28.08
C PRO A 233 2.09 -31.49 -27.45
N LYS A 234 3.19 -31.60 -28.20
CA LYS A 234 4.42 -30.88 -27.86
C LYS A 234 4.21 -29.38 -28.05
N ALA A 235 4.86 -28.58 -27.21
CA ALA A 235 4.88 -27.14 -27.37
C ALA A 235 5.62 -26.74 -28.66
N GLU A 236 5.09 -25.73 -29.35
CA GLU A 236 5.71 -25.14 -30.52
C GLU A 236 6.85 -24.20 -30.08
N GLU A 237 8.02 -24.32 -30.70
CA GLU A 237 9.16 -23.42 -30.48
C GLU A 237 9.00 -22.20 -31.39
N LEU A 238 8.79 -21.04 -30.77
CA LEU A 238 8.54 -19.76 -31.47
C LEU A 238 9.83 -19.02 -31.81
N GLY A 239 10.92 -19.28 -31.08
CA GLY A 239 12.22 -18.68 -31.34
C GLY A 239 13.18 -18.74 -30.15
N ALA A 240 14.43 -18.35 -30.40
CA ALA A 240 15.47 -18.25 -29.36
C ALA A 240 15.18 -17.13 -28.35
N CYS A 241 15.83 -17.19 -27.19
CA CYS A 241 15.69 -16.24 -26.07
C CYS A 241 15.59 -14.76 -26.49
N ASP A 242 16.47 -14.30 -27.38
CA ASP A 242 16.61 -12.90 -27.83
C ASP A 242 15.87 -12.57 -29.14
N SER A 243 15.04 -13.50 -29.63
CA SER A 243 14.32 -13.33 -30.89
C SER A 243 13.18 -12.31 -30.79
N ALA A 244 12.88 -11.66 -31.92
CA ALA A 244 11.70 -10.81 -32.04
C ALA A 244 10.41 -11.66 -31.88
N PRO A 245 9.35 -11.12 -31.24
CA PRO A 245 9.19 -9.71 -30.84
C PRO A 245 9.76 -9.35 -29.46
N TRP A 246 10.26 -10.32 -28.68
CA TRP A 246 10.58 -10.12 -27.27
C TRP A 246 11.94 -9.45 -27.01
N GLY A 247 12.95 -9.75 -27.85
CA GLY A 247 14.29 -9.17 -27.72
C GLY A 247 15.03 -9.65 -26.47
N GLU A 248 16.01 -8.86 -26.01
CA GLU A 248 16.86 -9.21 -24.87
C GLU A 248 16.06 -9.41 -23.57
N VAL A 249 16.31 -10.54 -22.89
CA VAL A 249 15.69 -10.89 -21.60
C VAL A 249 16.69 -10.76 -20.47
N LYS A 250 16.35 -9.99 -19.44
CA LYS A 250 17.18 -9.82 -18.23
C LYS A 250 16.65 -10.66 -17.08
N ILE A 251 17.54 -11.18 -16.23
CA ILE A 251 17.16 -11.89 -14.99
C ILE A 251 17.12 -10.91 -13.83
N ILE A 252 16.00 -10.81 -13.13
CA ILE A 252 15.83 -9.90 -12.00
C ILE A 252 15.89 -10.63 -10.65
N ARG A 253 16.71 -10.11 -9.72
CA ARG A 253 16.78 -10.52 -8.30
C ARG A 253 16.34 -9.43 -7.31
N ASP A 254 15.68 -8.38 -7.77
CA ASP A 254 15.32 -7.18 -6.99
C ASP A 254 14.79 -7.44 -5.59
N VAL A 255 13.91 -8.43 -5.40
CA VAL A 255 13.34 -8.72 -4.08
C VAL A 255 14.42 -9.17 -3.09
N GLN A 256 15.32 -10.08 -3.49
CA GLN A 256 16.39 -10.57 -2.63
C GLN A 256 17.44 -9.48 -2.39
N ILE A 257 17.82 -8.75 -3.44
CA ILE A 257 18.76 -7.64 -3.35
C ILE A 257 18.22 -6.55 -2.43
N ASN A 258 16.96 -6.13 -2.60
CA ASN A 258 16.33 -5.14 -1.75
C ASN A 258 16.27 -5.61 -0.30
N GLN A 259 15.90 -6.88 -0.03
CA GLN A 259 15.90 -7.42 1.33
C GLN A 259 17.30 -7.41 1.97
N TYR A 260 18.32 -7.86 1.24
CA TYR A 260 19.72 -7.89 1.67
C TYR A 260 20.24 -6.49 2.02
N VAL A 261 19.96 -5.52 1.15
CA VAL A 261 20.37 -4.13 1.31
C VAL A 261 19.61 -3.49 2.46
N PHE A 262 18.28 -3.60 2.49
CA PHE A 262 17.47 -2.99 3.55
C PHE A 262 17.83 -3.53 4.94
N SER A 263 18.10 -4.83 5.11
CA SER A 263 18.48 -5.36 6.43
C SER A 263 19.76 -4.70 6.95
N ARG A 264 20.73 -4.42 6.07
CA ARG A 264 22.00 -3.76 6.41
C ARG A 264 21.83 -2.26 6.64
N LEU A 265 21.09 -1.57 5.77
CA LEU A 265 20.85 -0.13 5.92
C LEU A 265 20.02 0.20 7.15
N ILE A 266 18.99 -0.60 7.46
CA ILE A 266 18.16 -0.37 8.65
C ILE A 266 18.95 -0.64 9.92
N PHE A 267 19.77 -1.70 9.94
CA PHE A 267 20.72 -1.94 11.03
C PHE A 267 21.67 -0.75 11.19
N ALA A 268 22.29 -0.29 10.09
CA ALA A 268 23.23 0.83 10.14
C ALA A 268 22.57 2.12 10.64
N LEU A 269 21.36 2.45 10.14
CA LEU A 269 20.58 3.58 10.63
C LEU A 269 20.29 3.45 12.14
N ALA A 270 19.87 2.28 12.61
CA ALA A 270 19.59 2.04 14.02
C ALA A 270 20.85 2.16 14.89
N ALA A 271 21.94 1.49 14.51
CA ALA A 271 23.21 1.46 15.21
C ALA A 271 23.84 2.86 15.31
N LEU A 272 23.94 3.58 14.18
CA LEU A 272 24.47 4.95 14.16
C LEU A 272 23.59 5.93 14.93
N HIS A 273 22.26 5.77 14.90
CA HIS A 273 21.34 6.61 15.66
C HIS A 273 21.47 6.38 17.17
N LEU A 274 21.60 5.12 17.59
CA LEU A 274 21.74 4.70 18.98
C LEU A 274 23.17 4.79 19.52
N GLU A 275 24.11 5.26 18.71
CA GLU A 275 25.53 5.42 19.07
C GLU A 275 26.19 4.10 19.51
N THR A 276 25.86 3.02 18.81
CA THR A 276 26.39 1.69 19.05
C THR A 276 26.90 1.08 17.75
N GLU A 277 27.87 0.17 17.83
CA GLU A 277 28.34 -0.64 16.69
C GLU A 277 28.75 0.17 15.44
N SER A 278 29.29 1.39 15.60
CA SER A 278 29.58 2.31 14.49
C SER A 278 30.46 1.71 13.38
N GLU A 279 31.49 0.94 13.74
CA GLU A 279 32.35 0.26 12.77
C GLU A 279 31.57 -0.76 11.94
N ARG A 280 30.75 -1.59 12.59
CA ARG A 280 29.91 -2.59 11.94
C ARG A 280 28.83 -1.94 11.07
N ALA A 281 28.27 -0.82 11.51
CA ALA A 281 27.28 -0.05 10.74
C ALA A 281 27.89 0.49 9.44
N ASN A 282 29.08 1.08 9.49
CA ASN A 282 29.79 1.57 8.31
C ASN A 282 30.17 0.42 7.36
N ALA A 283 30.67 -0.70 7.90
CA ALA A 283 30.96 -1.89 7.11
C ALA A 283 29.70 -2.44 6.40
N ALA A 284 28.55 -2.47 7.09
CA ALA A 284 27.28 -2.91 6.51
C ALA A 284 26.80 -2.00 5.36
N ILE A 285 27.02 -0.68 5.45
CA ILE A 285 26.73 0.26 4.36
C ILE A 285 27.61 -0.05 3.14
N LEU A 286 28.92 -0.16 3.35
CA LEU A 286 29.87 -0.46 2.26
C LEU A 286 29.57 -1.80 1.59
N GLU A 287 29.22 -2.82 2.37
CA GLU A 287 28.80 -4.13 1.87
C GLU A 287 27.52 -4.04 1.02
N ALA A 288 26.51 -3.30 1.49
CA ALA A 288 25.27 -3.09 0.75
C ALA A 288 25.52 -2.39 -0.59
N ILE A 289 26.36 -1.36 -0.61
CA ILE A 289 26.75 -0.65 -1.84
C ILE A 289 27.50 -1.58 -2.79
N LYS A 290 28.47 -2.36 -2.28
CA LYS A 290 29.22 -3.32 -3.08
C LYS A 290 28.29 -4.32 -3.79
N VAL A 291 27.33 -4.89 -3.08
CA VAL A 291 26.37 -5.85 -3.66
C VAL A 291 25.49 -5.20 -4.72
N LEU A 292 25.00 -3.97 -4.45
CA LEU A 292 24.23 -3.22 -5.44
C LEU A 292 25.01 -2.98 -6.73
N ARG A 293 26.29 -2.63 -6.63
CA ARG A 293 27.16 -2.45 -7.80
C ARG A 293 27.41 -3.74 -8.57
N GLN A 294 27.56 -4.86 -7.87
CA GLN A 294 27.70 -6.16 -8.51
C GLN A 294 26.43 -6.55 -9.27
N GLU A 295 25.25 -6.26 -8.72
CA GLU A 295 23.98 -6.49 -9.41
C GLU A 295 23.86 -5.58 -10.64
N GLU A 296 24.14 -4.28 -10.50
CA GLU A 296 24.13 -3.32 -11.60
C GLU A 296 25.05 -3.76 -12.76
N GLN A 297 26.26 -4.22 -12.46
CA GLN A 297 27.19 -4.73 -13.46
C GLN A 297 26.69 -6.01 -14.15
N ALA A 298 25.88 -6.82 -13.46
CA ALA A 298 25.36 -8.07 -13.99
C ALA A 298 24.07 -7.89 -14.81
N THR A 299 23.23 -6.91 -14.45
CA THR A 299 21.88 -6.74 -15.02
C THR A 299 21.71 -5.47 -15.86
N GLY A 300 22.61 -4.50 -15.70
CA GLY A 300 22.49 -3.17 -16.30
C GLY A 300 21.34 -2.34 -15.73
N GLU A 301 20.76 -2.73 -14.59
CA GLU A 301 19.65 -2.02 -13.95
C GLU A 301 20.01 -1.55 -12.54
N PHE A 302 19.54 -0.34 -12.20
CA PHE A 302 19.79 0.28 -10.91
C PHE A 302 18.52 0.90 -10.31
N GLY A 303 17.80 0.11 -9.51
CA GLY A 303 16.54 0.51 -8.85
C GLY A 303 16.71 1.41 -7.62
N LEU A 304 17.62 2.40 -7.63
CA LEU A 304 17.97 3.18 -6.42
C LEU A 304 16.77 3.90 -5.80
N HIS A 305 15.79 4.33 -6.59
CA HIS A 305 14.63 5.09 -6.08
C HIS A 305 13.89 4.36 -4.94
N TRP A 306 13.93 3.02 -4.88
CA TRP A 306 13.37 2.25 -3.78
C TRP A 306 14.17 2.36 -2.48
N LEU A 307 15.49 2.49 -2.59
CA LEU A 307 16.48 2.43 -1.51
C LEU A 307 16.94 3.84 -1.08
N GLY A 308 16.83 4.82 -1.98
CA GLY A 308 17.37 6.16 -1.86
C GLY A 308 16.86 6.90 -0.63
N GLY A 309 15.60 6.65 -0.23
CA GLY A 309 15.04 7.20 1.01
C GLY A 309 15.83 6.80 2.26
N VAL A 310 16.26 5.54 2.37
CA VAL A 310 16.99 5.04 3.54
C VAL A 310 18.47 5.43 3.47
N PHE A 311 19.11 5.27 2.30
CA PHE A 311 20.48 5.74 2.10
C PHE A 311 20.61 7.23 2.44
N TYR A 312 19.74 8.06 1.87
CA TYR A 312 19.81 9.48 2.11
C TYR A 312 19.46 9.85 3.55
N ARG A 313 18.63 9.06 4.23
CA ARG A 313 18.40 9.27 5.67
C ARG A 313 19.69 9.13 6.47
N ILE A 314 20.44 8.08 6.19
CA ILE A 314 21.75 7.81 6.82
C ILE A 314 22.72 8.94 6.50
N TYR A 315 22.86 9.30 5.20
CA TYR A 315 23.75 10.39 4.77
C TYR A 315 23.37 11.73 5.41
N GLY A 316 22.09 12.12 5.31
CA GLY A 316 21.61 13.41 5.79
C GLY A 316 21.68 13.57 7.32
N LEU A 317 21.64 12.48 8.08
CA LEU A 317 21.82 12.50 9.52
C LEU A 317 23.29 12.51 9.92
N PHE A 318 24.11 11.65 9.32
CA PHE A 318 25.42 11.26 9.88
C PHE A 318 26.61 11.64 9.01
N GLY A 319 26.37 12.03 7.75
CA GLY A 319 27.37 12.50 6.81
C GLY A 319 27.69 13.99 6.97
N PRO A 320 28.47 14.56 6.04
CA PRO A 320 28.93 15.94 6.10
C PRO A 320 27.77 16.95 6.27
N GLY A 321 27.84 17.79 7.29
CA GLY A 321 26.83 18.80 7.62
C GLY A 321 25.49 18.23 8.14
N GLY A 322 25.44 16.95 8.51
CA GLY A 322 24.28 16.30 9.13
C GLY A 322 24.07 16.69 10.60
N SER A 323 22.85 16.52 11.12
CA SER A 323 22.52 16.87 12.52
C SER A 323 23.21 16.00 13.57
N MET A 324 23.73 14.84 13.16
CA MET A 324 24.47 13.86 13.97
C MET A 324 25.76 13.45 13.24
N GLU A 325 26.42 14.43 12.62
CA GLU A 325 27.68 14.27 11.88
C GLU A 325 28.78 13.57 12.71
N GLY A 326 29.74 12.96 12.01
CA GLY A 326 30.90 12.29 12.61
C GLY A 326 30.66 10.81 12.94
N ARG A 327 29.55 10.24 12.48
CA ARG A 327 29.21 8.81 12.67
C ARG A 327 29.37 7.96 11.41
N LEU A 328 29.42 8.58 10.23
CA LEU A 328 29.86 7.92 9.00
C LEU A 328 31.37 8.05 8.81
N SER A 329 31.98 6.98 8.34
CA SER A 329 33.36 6.95 7.85
C SER A 329 33.48 7.64 6.49
N ASP A 330 34.65 8.20 6.19
CA ASP A 330 34.93 8.87 4.91
C ASP A 330 34.71 7.93 3.72
N ASP A 331 35.03 6.63 3.88
CA ASP A 331 34.80 5.60 2.86
C ASP A 331 33.31 5.40 2.59
N ALA A 332 32.47 5.35 3.64
CA ALA A 332 31.02 5.21 3.49
C ALA A 332 30.42 6.46 2.84
N VAL A 333 30.88 7.65 3.22
CA VAL A 333 30.49 8.92 2.60
C VAL A 333 30.79 8.91 1.11
N HIS A 334 32.04 8.66 0.71
CA HIS A 334 32.43 8.61 -0.71
C HIS A 334 31.66 7.55 -1.49
N ALA A 335 31.48 6.35 -0.92
CA ALA A 335 30.75 5.27 -1.59
C ALA A 335 29.28 5.64 -1.85
N MET A 336 28.61 6.31 -0.90
CA MET A 336 27.24 6.79 -1.05
C MET A 336 27.14 7.92 -2.08
N GLU A 337 28.06 8.87 -2.06
CA GLU A 337 28.12 9.96 -3.04
C GLU A 337 28.27 9.42 -4.47
N GLN A 338 29.22 8.49 -4.69
CA GLN A 338 29.42 7.86 -5.98
C GLN A 338 28.20 7.04 -6.42
N LEU A 339 27.54 6.33 -5.49
CA LEU A 339 26.32 5.57 -5.79
C LEU A 339 25.20 6.45 -6.36
N PHE A 340 24.96 7.60 -5.73
CA PHE A 340 23.93 8.52 -6.20
C PHE A 340 24.38 9.26 -7.47
N ALA A 341 25.67 9.58 -7.62
CA ALA A 341 26.20 10.17 -8.85
C ALA A 341 25.91 9.28 -10.05
N ASP A 342 26.25 7.99 -9.96
CA ASP A 342 26.11 7.06 -11.08
C ASP A 342 24.65 6.81 -11.45
N TRP A 343 23.76 6.68 -10.46
CA TRP A 343 22.32 6.61 -10.70
C TRP A 343 21.79 7.90 -11.33
N ALA A 344 22.07 9.04 -10.71
CA ALA A 344 21.50 10.31 -11.11
C ALA A 344 21.98 10.76 -12.49
N TYR A 345 23.14 10.25 -12.96
CA TYR A 345 23.66 10.52 -14.29
C TYR A 345 22.62 10.29 -15.38
N THR A 346 21.98 9.12 -15.43
CA THR A 346 20.90 8.83 -16.40
C THR A 346 19.52 9.13 -15.86
N GLU A 347 19.34 9.00 -14.54
CA GLU A 347 18.03 8.98 -13.91
C GLU A 347 17.52 10.36 -13.49
N SER A 348 18.28 11.44 -13.60
CA SER A 348 17.80 12.79 -13.30
C SER A 348 18.07 13.76 -14.45
N LYS A 349 16.99 14.38 -14.96
CA LYS A 349 17.07 15.39 -16.02
C LYS A 349 16.29 16.64 -15.61
N MET A 350 16.80 17.82 -15.96
CA MET A 350 16.12 19.08 -15.65
C MET A 350 14.72 19.15 -16.25
N SER A 351 14.51 18.58 -17.44
CA SER A 351 13.21 18.54 -18.12
C SER A 351 12.12 17.78 -17.36
N GLU A 352 12.49 16.96 -16.38
CA GLU A 352 11.54 16.19 -15.55
C GLU A 352 11.18 16.91 -14.24
N SER A 353 11.70 18.12 -14.03
CA SER A 353 11.45 18.97 -12.87
C SER A 353 10.68 20.25 -13.24
N ASP A 354 9.85 20.19 -14.29
CA ASP A 354 8.98 21.31 -14.67
C ASP A 354 7.86 21.48 -13.62
N PRO A 355 7.75 22.65 -12.94
CA PRO A 355 6.68 22.91 -11.97
C PRO A 355 5.26 22.80 -12.55
N GLU A 356 5.07 22.94 -13.86
CA GLU A 356 3.75 22.77 -14.48
C GLU A 356 3.34 21.30 -14.57
N ASP A 357 4.29 20.38 -14.52
CA ASP A 357 4.06 18.93 -14.65
C ASP A 357 3.91 18.22 -13.30
N THR A 358 3.64 18.96 -12.23
CA THR A 358 3.55 18.35 -10.88
C THR A 358 2.44 17.31 -10.74
N TRP A 359 1.45 17.23 -11.64
CA TRP A 359 0.42 16.18 -11.68
C TRP A 359 0.68 15.09 -12.73
N ARG A 360 1.84 15.12 -13.40
CA ARG A 360 2.33 14.04 -14.26
C ARG A 360 3.10 13.03 -13.43
N LEU A 361 2.50 11.86 -13.22
CA LEU A 361 3.01 10.84 -12.31
C LEU A 361 3.67 9.69 -13.08
N TRP A 362 4.91 9.35 -12.73
CA TRP A 362 5.61 8.19 -13.28
C TRP A 362 5.38 6.92 -12.46
N GLY A 363 5.00 5.83 -13.13
CA GLY A 363 4.76 4.51 -12.56
C GLY A 363 3.50 4.47 -11.69
N SER A 364 3.61 4.93 -10.45
CA SER A 364 2.49 5.19 -9.55
C SER A 364 2.84 6.38 -8.67
N GLU A 365 1.88 6.96 -7.96
CA GLU A 365 2.14 8.17 -7.16
C GLU A 365 3.29 7.98 -6.15
N ASN A 366 3.33 6.85 -5.42
CA ASN A 366 4.45 6.56 -4.54
C ASN A 366 5.78 6.26 -5.27
N HIS A 367 5.78 5.74 -6.51
CA HIS A 367 7.01 5.56 -7.29
C HIS A 367 7.59 6.92 -7.68
N SER A 368 6.75 7.79 -8.26
CA SER A 368 7.12 9.16 -8.62
C SER A 368 7.65 9.92 -7.40
N ALA A 369 6.95 9.87 -6.26
CA ALA A 369 7.38 10.56 -5.05
C ALA A 369 8.73 10.07 -4.51
N GLN A 370 9.00 8.75 -4.55
CA GLN A 370 10.28 8.19 -4.14
C GLN A 370 11.41 8.59 -5.09
N ARG A 371 11.16 8.50 -6.40
CA ARG A 371 12.13 8.89 -7.45
C ARG A 371 12.47 10.37 -7.34
N ASP A 372 11.47 11.24 -7.32
CA ASP A 372 11.66 12.69 -7.32
C ASP A 372 12.37 13.16 -6.02
N ALA A 373 12.05 12.56 -4.87
CA ALA A 373 12.78 12.80 -3.63
C ALA A 373 14.24 12.30 -3.69
N THR A 374 14.50 11.17 -4.37
CA THR A 374 15.86 10.64 -4.56
C THR A 374 16.68 11.51 -5.52
N ARG A 375 16.07 12.07 -6.57
CA ARG A 375 16.72 13.04 -7.48
C ARG A 375 17.10 14.33 -6.74
N TRP A 376 16.18 14.88 -5.94
CA TRP A 376 16.49 16.02 -5.08
C TRP A 376 17.62 15.70 -4.08
N ALA A 377 17.58 14.52 -3.46
CA ALA A 377 18.60 14.06 -2.53
C ALA A 377 19.98 13.94 -3.19
N ALA A 378 20.05 13.35 -4.40
CA ALA A 378 21.27 13.27 -5.21
C ALA A 378 21.82 14.67 -5.52
N ALA A 379 20.97 15.57 -6.02
CA ALA A 379 21.37 16.93 -6.35
C ALA A 379 21.89 17.70 -5.13
N ARG A 380 21.21 17.59 -3.97
CA ARG A 380 21.68 18.20 -2.71
C ARG A 380 23.00 17.62 -2.24
N MET A 381 23.14 16.29 -2.26
CA MET A 381 24.35 15.62 -1.82
C MET A 381 25.55 16.01 -2.69
N LEU A 382 25.41 15.89 -4.01
CA LEU A 382 26.47 16.20 -4.97
C LEU A 382 26.80 17.69 -4.95
N ALA A 383 25.82 18.59 -4.82
CA ALA A 383 26.08 20.03 -4.75
C ALA A 383 26.89 20.45 -3.51
N ALA A 384 26.90 19.62 -2.46
CA ALA A 384 27.68 19.83 -1.24
C ALA A 384 28.98 19.00 -1.19
N SER A 385 29.18 18.07 -2.13
CA SER A 385 30.36 17.19 -2.20
C SER A 385 31.41 17.74 -3.17
N PRO A 386 32.72 17.51 -2.91
CA PRO A 386 33.78 17.75 -3.89
C PRO A 386 33.54 17.07 -5.25
N LEU A 387 32.87 15.91 -5.28
CA LEU A 387 32.53 15.20 -6.52
C LEU A 387 31.65 16.07 -7.44
N GLY A 388 30.78 16.89 -6.88
CA GLY A 388 29.86 17.75 -7.63
C GLY A 388 30.52 18.85 -8.45
N GLU A 389 31.77 19.23 -8.15
CA GLU A 389 32.48 20.27 -8.90
C GLU A 389 32.71 19.85 -10.36
N THR A 390 33.04 18.56 -10.55
CA THR A 390 33.36 17.98 -11.87
C THR A 390 32.23 17.14 -12.44
N PHE A 391 31.35 16.59 -11.60
CA PHE A 391 30.21 15.78 -12.05
C PHE A 391 29.26 16.59 -12.94
N ARG A 392 28.81 15.96 -14.03
CA ARG A 392 27.74 16.48 -14.89
C ARG A 392 26.74 15.37 -15.15
N TYR A 393 25.46 15.73 -15.12
CA TYR A 393 24.37 14.82 -15.45
C TYR A 393 24.39 14.52 -16.96
N GLN A 394 23.66 13.49 -17.41
CA GLN A 394 23.61 13.15 -18.84
C GLN A 394 23.07 14.29 -19.71
N ASP A 395 22.23 15.18 -19.16
CA ASP A 395 21.74 16.39 -19.84
C ASP A 395 22.73 17.58 -19.83
N GLY A 396 23.92 17.39 -19.26
CA GLY A 396 24.99 18.39 -19.17
C GLY A 396 24.88 19.34 -17.98
N SER A 397 23.80 19.27 -17.20
CA SER A 397 23.61 20.15 -16.04
C SER A 397 24.56 19.83 -14.89
N THR A 398 24.76 20.82 -14.01
CA THR A 398 25.49 20.71 -12.74
C THR A 398 24.57 20.26 -11.60
N ALA A 399 25.15 19.80 -10.49
CA ALA A 399 24.38 19.45 -9.29
C ALA A 399 23.63 20.65 -8.69
N GLN A 400 24.20 21.85 -8.77
CA GLN A 400 23.59 23.09 -8.29
C GLN A 400 22.37 23.49 -9.14
N GLU A 401 22.46 23.36 -10.47
CA GLU A 401 21.32 23.59 -11.38
C GLU A 401 20.18 22.60 -11.13
N GLN A 402 20.50 21.30 -11.01
CA GLN A 402 19.53 20.26 -10.67
C GLN A 402 18.86 20.53 -9.31
N LEU A 403 19.65 20.91 -8.29
CA LEU A 403 19.12 21.22 -6.96
C LEU A 403 18.14 22.41 -7.01
N ALA A 404 18.48 23.46 -7.76
CA ALA A 404 17.61 24.61 -7.95
C ALA A 404 16.30 24.22 -8.69
N ALA A 405 16.40 23.41 -9.74
CA ALA A 405 15.26 22.95 -10.52
C ALA A 405 14.31 22.06 -9.68
N TRP A 406 14.86 21.06 -8.98
CA TRP A 406 14.09 20.19 -8.08
C TRP A 406 13.44 20.96 -6.93
N ARG A 407 14.10 21.97 -6.35
CA ARG A 407 13.48 22.84 -5.34
C ARG A 407 12.26 23.58 -5.91
N LYS A 408 12.38 24.14 -7.11
CA LYS A 408 11.28 24.85 -7.79
C LYS A 408 10.09 23.91 -8.02
N TYR A 409 10.34 22.72 -8.57
CA TYR A 409 9.34 21.66 -8.75
C TYR A 409 8.66 21.29 -7.44
N LEU A 410 9.45 20.92 -6.42
CA LEU A 410 8.93 20.43 -5.14
C LEU A 410 8.08 21.49 -4.42
N LYS A 411 8.47 22.77 -4.47
CA LYS A 411 7.65 23.87 -3.91
C LYS A 411 6.26 23.89 -4.54
N ARG A 412 6.16 23.75 -5.87
CA ARG A 412 4.87 23.67 -6.56
C ARG A 412 4.14 22.36 -6.24
N TYR A 413 4.84 21.23 -6.21
CA TYR A 413 4.29 19.91 -5.86
C TYR A 413 3.55 19.94 -4.51
N TYR A 414 4.17 20.45 -3.45
CA TYR A 414 3.55 20.48 -2.12
C TYR A 414 2.36 21.43 -2.05
N ARG A 415 2.44 22.60 -2.70
CA ARG A 415 1.29 23.53 -2.82
C ARG A 415 0.11 22.83 -3.46
N GLU A 416 0.35 22.17 -4.58
CA GLU A 416 -0.69 21.50 -5.36
C GLU A 416 -1.35 20.37 -4.56
N ARG A 417 -0.57 19.59 -3.78
CA ARG A 417 -1.14 18.52 -2.95
C ARG A 417 -2.01 19.09 -1.83
N VAL A 418 -1.59 20.16 -1.17
CA VAL A 418 -2.41 20.81 -0.13
C VAL A 418 -3.70 21.38 -0.73
N LYS A 419 -3.62 22.02 -1.90
CA LYS A 419 -4.74 22.69 -2.59
C LYS A 419 -5.80 21.75 -3.18
N ARG A 420 -5.42 20.54 -3.58
CA ARG A 420 -6.26 19.66 -4.42
C ARG A 420 -6.48 18.29 -3.81
N GLY A 421 -6.75 18.25 -2.50
CA GLY A 421 -7.20 17.03 -1.84
C GLY A 421 -6.09 15.98 -1.65
N MET A 422 -4.83 16.38 -1.48
CA MET A 422 -3.66 15.54 -1.20
C MET A 422 -3.19 14.62 -2.33
N LEU A 423 -3.53 13.33 -2.26
CA LEU A 423 -2.90 12.25 -3.02
C LEU A 423 -3.96 11.48 -3.83
N ILE A 424 -3.58 10.98 -4.99
CA ILE A 424 -4.39 10.11 -5.87
C ILE A 424 -4.52 8.70 -5.29
N GLU A 425 -3.44 8.18 -4.72
CA GLU A 425 -3.47 6.97 -3.90
C GLU A 425 -4.13 7.31 -2.55
N ILE A 426 -5.46 7.29 -2.54
CA ILE A 426 -6.31 7.67 -1.41
C ILE A 426 -6.25 6.62 -0.30
N SER A 427 -5.66 7.00 0.83
CA SER A 427 -5.62 6.22 2.10
C SER A 427 -5.27 4.72 1.96
N PRO A 428 -4.22 4.35 1.20
CA PRO A 428 -3.80 2.96 1.06
C PRO A 428 -3.24 2.40 2.37
N SER A 429 -3.38 1.09 2.60
CA SER A 429 -2.81 0.41 3.78
C SER A 429 -1.27 0.42 3.78
N GLY A 430 -0.63 0.25 2.61
CA GLY A 430 0.83 0.15 2.52
C GLY A 430 1.54 1.36 1.91
N TYR A 431 0.99 1.97 0.86
CA TYR A 431 1.77 2.89 0.02
C TYR A 431 2.04 4.26 0.65
N GLY A 432 1.25 4.68 1.64
CA GLY A 432 1.41 5.98 2.29
C GLY A 432 2.83 6.22 2.84
N SER A 433 3.44 5.21 3.48
CA SER A 433 4.79 5.35 4.04
C SER A 433 5.89 5.45 2.96
N ARG A 434 5.65 4.94 1.75
CA ARG A 434 6.58 5.04 0.59
C ARG A 434 6.62 6.46 0.06
N THR A 435 5.47 7.13 -0.03
CA THR A 435 5.39 8.56 -0.37
C THR A 435 5.97 9.42 0.74
N LEU A 436 5.56 9.15 1.99
CA LEU A 436 5.91 10.02 3.12
C LEU A 436 7.39 9.95 3.53
N GLN A 437 8.12 8.86 3.29
CA GLN A 437 9.56 8.83 3.61
C GLN A 437 10.34 9.95 2.89
N GLY A 438 10.00 10.23 1.62
CA GLY A 438 10.60 11.32 0.86
C GLY A 438 10.26 12.68 1.46
N TRP A 439 9.00 12.86 1.89
CA TRP A 439 8.54 14.10 2.53
C TRP A 439 9.28 14.34 3.85
N HIS A 440 9.47 13.33 4.69
CA HIS A 440 10.23 13.47 5.94
C HIS A 440 11.70 13.79 5.70
N ASN A 441 12.34 13.16 4.70
CA ASN A 441 13.70 13.49 4.32
C ASN A 441 13.83 14.93 3.81
N ILE A 442 12.93 15.38 2.94
CA ILE A 442 12.97 16.76 2.44
C ILE A 442 12.74 17.74 3.60
N TYR A 443 11.78 17.49 4.49
CA TYR A 443 11.51 18.34 5.65
C TYR A 443 12.73 18.48 6.58
N ASP A 444 13.39 17.36 6.88
CA ASP A 444 14.52 17.36 7.81
C ASP A 444 15.78 17.99 7.18
N PHE A 445 16.04 17.73 5.90
CA PHE A 445 17.34 18.03 5.30
C PHE A 445 17.36 19.20 4.31
N THR A 446 16.21 19.72 3.88
CA THR A 446 16.22 20.95 3.06
C THR A 446 16.69 22.15 3.87
N ASP A 447 17.63 22.89 3.29
CA ASP A 447 18.15 24.19 3.69
C ASP A 447 17.33 25.36 3.10
N ASP A 448 16.44 25.08 2.13
CA ASP A 448 15.49 26.06 1.61
C ASP A 448 14.31 26.24 2.59
N PRO A 449 14.14 27.42 3.23
CA PRO A 449 13.13 27.62 4.26
C PRO A 449 11.69 27.56 3.75
N GLU A 450 11.45 27.99 2.51
CA GLU A 450 10.12 27.96 1.90
C GLU A 450 9.74 26.50 1.61
N LEU A 451 10.65 25.72 1.02
CA LEU A 451 10.42 24.29 0.79
C LEU A 451 10.16 23.57 2.12
N LYS A 452 10.95 23.86 3.17
CA LYS A 452 10.73 23.27 4.51
C LYS A 452 9.33 23.56 5.05
N SER A 453 8.87 24.81 4.93
CA SER A 453 7.53 25.23 5.35
C SER A 453 6.44 24.50 4.56
N LEU A 454 6.59 24.39 3.23
CA LEU A 454 5.62 23.72 2.36
C LEU A 454 5.54 22.21 2.60
N VAL A 455 6.68 21.54 2.84
CA VAL A 455 6.67 20.11 3.18
C VAL A 455 6.02 19.89 4.54
N LYS A 456 6.30 20.76 5.52
CA LYS A 456 5.63 20.73 6.83
C LYS A 456 4.12 20.91 6.70
N ALA A 457 3.69 21.88 5.89
CA ALA A 457 2.27 22.10 5.57
C ALA A 457 1.62 20.84 4.99
N GLY A 458 2.27 20.20 4.01
CA GLY A 458 1.83 18.93 3.45
C GLY A 458 1.68 17.83 4.51
N LEU A 459 2.67 17.65 5.39
CA LEU A 459 2.63 16.67 6.48
C LEU A 459 1.52 16.97 7.49
N ASP A 460 1.35 18.25 7.89
CA ASP A 460 0.30 18.68 8.82
C ASP A 460 -1.10 18.36 8.26
N VAL A 461 -1.35 18.67 6.99
CA VAL A 461 -2.64 18.41 6.33
C VAL A 461 -2.87 16.91 6.12
N TRP A 462 -1.83 16.15 5.75
CA TRP A 462 -1.92 14.69 5.62
C TRP A 462 -2.34 14.04 6.95
N TRP A 463 -1.67 14.43 8.05
CA TRP A 463 -1.96 13.90 9.38
C TRP A 463 -3.29 14.39 9.94
N ALA A 464 -3.70 15.63 9.65
CA ALA A 464 -5.03 16.13 10.02
C ALA A 464 -6.13 15.31 9.34
N ASN A 465 -5.98 15.00 8.05
CA ASN A 465 -6.87 14.12 7.32
C ASN A 465 -6.93 12.72 7.95
N TRP A 466 -5.78 12.16 8.35
CA TRP A 466 -5.75 10.86 9.05
C TRP A 466 -6.40 10.90 10.42
N ALA A 467 -6.12 11.94 11.20
CA ALA A 467 -6.59 12.09 12.57
C ALA A 467 -8.12 12.04 12.65
N GLN A 468 -8.81 12.74 11.74
CA GLN A 468 -10.27 12.83 11.72
C GLN A 468 -11.00 11.59 11.17
N GLU A 469 -10.31 10.55 10.71
CA GLU A 469 -10.96 9.39 10.08
C GLU A 469 -10.33 8.07 10.49
N GLN A 470 -10.02 7.93 11.77
CA GLN A 470 -9.47 6.70 12.32
C GLN A 470 -10.12 6.31 13.65
N LEU A 471 -10.09 5.01 13.96
CA LEU A 471 -10.46 4.46 15.27
C LEU A 471 -9.30 3.56 15.75
N GLY A 472 -8.63 3.93 16.85
CA GLY A 472 -7.52 3.12 17.37
C GLY A 472 -6.33 2.97 16.40
N GLY A 473 -6.18 3.91 15.47
CA GLY A 473 -5.19 3.92 14.40
C GLY A 473 -5.63 3.19 13.12
N MET A 474 -6.79 2.53 13.12
CA MET A 474 -7.39 1.96 11.91
C MET A 474 -8.00 3.07 11.06
N ARG A 475 -7.52 3.24 9.83
CA ARG A 475 -8.06 4.25 8.91
C ARG A 475 -9.42 3.82 8.34
N GLY A 476 -10.43 4.66 8.48
CA GLY A 476 -11.75 4.53 7.85
C GLY A 476 -11.85 5.29 6.53
N GLY A 477 -13.09 5.47 6.05
CA GLY A 477 -13.40 6.19 4.82
C GLY A 477 -13.09 5.43 3.53
N GLY A 478 -13.49 5.98 2.37
CA GLY A 478 -13.19 5.38 1.06
C GLY A 478 -11.69 5.26 0.79
N LYS A 479 -11.24 4.20 0.09
CA LYS A 479 -9.80 3.95 -0.16
C LYS A 479 -9.56 3.50 -1.58
N THR A 480 -8.32 3.62 -2.04
CA THR A 480 -7.80 2.99 -3.26
C THR A 480 -6.65 2.05 -2.91
N ARG A 481 -6.25 1.20 -3.86
CA ARG A 481 -5.07 0.33 -3.73
C ARG A 481 -5.17 -0.64 -2.54
N LEU A 482 -6.38 -1.07 -2.18
CA LEU A 482 -6.62 -2.06 -1.12
C LEU A 482 -6.64 -3.49 -1.68
N TYR A 483 -5.47 -4.11 -1.72
CA TYR A 483 -5.28 -5.42 -2.33
C TYR A 483 -5.98 -6.56 -1.55
N PRO A 484 -6.40 -7.65 -2.24
CA PRO A 484 -6.96 -8.82 -1.57
C PRO A 484 -5.98 -9.51 -0.61
N GLY A 485 -6.54 -10.27 0.33
CA GLY A 485 -5.77 -11.08 1.28
C GLY A 485 -5.21 -10.26 2.44
N ALA A 486 -3.99 -10.61 2.87
CA ALA A 486 -3.37 -10.04 4.05
C ALA A 486 -3.20 -8.51 3.97
N TRP A 487 -3.01 -7.96 2.78
CA TRP A 487 -2.86 -6.52 2.53
C TRP A 487 -4.07 -5.66 2.91
N ALA A 488 -5.25 -6.26 3.03
CA ALA A 488 -6.46 -5.59 3.52
C ALA A 488 -6.56 -5.56 5.05
N LEU A 489 -5.63 -6.20 5.76
CA LEU A 489 -5.66 -6.34 7.21
C LEU A 489 -4.89 -5.22 7.93
N ALA A 490 -5.41 -4.84 9.10
CA ALA A 490 -4.91 -3.89 10.08
C ALA A 490 -3.42 -4.01 10.43
N HIS A 491 -2.86 -5.23 10.40
CA HIS A 491 -1.46 -5.44 10.71
C HIS A 491 -0.53 -5.07 9.55
N HIS A 492 -1.06 -4.97 8.32
CA HIS A 492 -0.37 -4.46 7.14
C HIS A 492 -0.56 -2.95 6.92
N ASP A 493 -1.40 -2.27 7.73
CA ASP A 493 -1.59 -0.82 7.64
C ASP A 493 -0.39 -0.07 8.23
N ARG A 494 0.46 0.47 7.36
CA ARG A 494 1.67 1.23 7.74
C ARG A 494 1.34 2.58 8.36
N ASN A 495 0.16 3.15 8.10
CA ASN A 495 -0.26 4.39 8.75
C ASN A 495 -0.49 4.16 10.25
N ARG A 496 -1.03 2.99 10.60
CA ARG A 496 -1.19 2.54 11.99
C ARG A 496 0.15 2.29 12.68
N ALA A 497 1.18 1.89 11.94
CA ALA A 497 2.54 1.79 12.48
C ALA A 497 3.15 3.18 12.70
N MET A 498 3.01 4.09 11.72
CA MET A 498 3.49 5.47 11.83
C MET A 498 2.86 6.20 13.02
N SER A 499 1.55 6.02 13.26
CA SER A 499 0.86 6.69 14.36
C SER A 499 1.39 6.29 15.73
N TRP A 500 2.00 5.11 15.87
CA TRP A 500 2.57 4.67 17.13
C TRP A 500 3.76 5.55 17.52
N PHE A 501 4.63 5.94 16.57
CA PHE A 501 5.73 6.86 16.85
C PHE A 501 5.22 8.20 17.36
N TYR A 502 4.22 8.77 16.69
CA TYR A 502 3.70 10.10 17.03
C TYR A 502 2.82 10.14 18.27
N LEU A 503 1.97 9.13 18.46
CA LEU A 503 0.84 9.19 19.39
C LEU A 503 0.89 8.11 20.48
N GLY A 504 1.80 7.14 20.38
CA GLY A 504 1.77 5.93 21.23
C GLY A 504 0.58 5.00 20.94
N GLN A 505 -0.21 5.30 19.91
CA GLN A 505 -1.39 4.54 19.48
C GLN A 505 -1.13 3.89 18.12
N GLY A 506 -1.57 2.63 17.94
CA GLY A 506 -1.49 1.93 16.66
C GLY A 506 -0.79 0.58 16.78
N ASN A 507 0.12 0.27 15.85
CA ASN A 507 0.81 -1.01 15.79
C ASN A 507 2.32 -0.85 16.00
N ARG A 508 2.80 -1.12 17.21
CA ARG A 508 4.24 -1.11 17.51
C ARG A 508 5.00 -2.20 16.74
N ALA A 509 4.44 -3.40 16.60
CA ALA A 509 5.16 -4.60 16.19
C ALA A 509 5.42 -4.69 14.67
N HIS A 510 5.28 -3.59 13.94
CA HIS A 510 5.40 -3.58 12.48
C HIS A 510 6.80 -3.14 12.05
N HIS A 511 7.46 -3.99 11.25
CA HIS A 511 8.79 -3.71 10.70
C HIS A 511 8.70 -3.62 9.19
N HIS A 512 9.19 -2.51 8.65
CA HIS A 512 9.18 -2.21 7.22
C HIS A 512 10.23 -1.13 6.93
N GLU A 513 10.88 -1.19 5.78
CA GLU A 513 12.06 -0.39 5.44
C GLU A 513 11.86 1.13 5.48
N THR A 514 10.64 1.61 5.22
CA THR A 514 10.34 3.05 5.26
C THR A 514 10.15 3.57 6.68
N LEU A 515 9.81 2.72 7.64
CA LEU A 515 9.45 3.16 9.00
C LEU A 515 10.65 3.69 9.79
N PRO A 516 11.87 3.14 9.71
CA PRO A 516 13.06 3.73 10.32
C PRO A 516 13.34 5.19 9.87
N VAL A 517 13.03 5.54 8.62
CA VAL A 517 13.12 6.92 8.12
C VAL A 517 12.17 7.84 8.90
N ILE A 518 10.93 7.39 9.08
CA ILE A 518 9.91 8.13 9.84
C ILE A 518 10.24 8.14 11.34
N ALA A 519 10.72 7.04 11.90
CA ALA A 519 11.09 6.93 13.31
C ALA A 519 12.22 7.91 13.68
N THR A 520 13.11 8.22 12.74
CA THR A 520 14.25 9.12 12.99
C THR A 520 13.96 10.58 12.65
N THR A 521 12.75 10.94 12.20
CA THR A 521 12.41 12.31 11.78
C THR A 521 12.35 13.34 12.91
N THR A 522 12.63 14.61 12.57
CA THR A 522 12.43 15.75 13.49
C THR A 522 11.01 16.32 13.43
N TYR A 523 10.20 15.94 12.42
CA TYR A 523 8.81 16.39 12.32
C TYR A 523 7.99 15.93 13.53
N ARG A 524 7.10 16.79 14.04
CA ARG A 524 6.18 16.50 15.14
C ARG A 524 4.79 17.02 14.82
N LEU A 525 3.78 16.26 15.21
CA LEU A 525 2.38 16.62 14.98
C LEU A 525 2.02 17.92 15.73
N PRO A 526 1.23 18.81 15.10
CA PRO A 526 0.57 19.91 15.79
C PRO A 526 -0.37 19.40 16.89
N LEU A 527 -0.47 20.11 18.01
CA LEU A 527 -1.32 19.70 19.14
C LEU A 527 -2.80 19.56 18.73
N VAL A 528 -3.31 20.41 17.84
CA VAL A 528 -4.68 20.29 17.31
C VAL A 528 -4.90 18.96 16.56
N VAL A 529 -3.90 18.50 15.80
CA VAL A 529 -3.97 17.23 15.07
C VAL A 529 -3.92 16.04 16.04
N MET A 530 -3.08 16.13 17.08
CA MET A 530 -3.02 15.12 18.14
C MET A 530 -4.34 15.04 18.92
N ASP A 531 -4.95 16.19 19.24
CA ASP A 531 -6.24 16.27 19.92
C ASP A 531 -7.37 15.64 19.10
N ILE A 532 -7.40 15.87 17.78
CA ILE A 532 -8.34 15.19 16.89
C ILE A 532 -8.09 13.67 16.90
N ALA A 533 -6.83 13.23 16.87
CA ALA A 533 -6.51 11.80 16.77
C ALA A 533 -6.75 11.01 18.07
N LEU A 534 -6.38 11.58 19.22
CA LEU A 534 -6.36 10.89 20.51
C LEU A 534 -7.71 10.91 21.23
N ASP A 535 -8.65 11.72 20.78
CA ASP A 535 -9.98 11.83 21.39
C ASP A 535 -11.11 11.49 20.40
N PRO A 536 -11.27 10.20 20.02
CA PRO A 536 -12.39 9.75 19.20
C PRO A 536 -13.78 10.08 19.75
N GLN A 537 -13.95 10.12 21.08
CA GLN A 537 -15.23 10.39 21.72
C GLN A 537 -15.62 11.87 21.60
N GLY A 538 -14.69 12.78 21.91
CA GLY A 538 -14.92 14.23 21.80
C GLY A 538 -14.97 14.77 20.37
N ARG A 539 -14.65 13.95 19.35
CA ARG A 539 -15.01 14.29 17.96
C ARG A 539 -16.51 14.18 17.67
N GLY A 540 -17.25 13.38 18.44
CA GLY A 540 -18.68 13.16 18.24
C GLY A 540 -19.02 12.46 16.93
N VAL A 541 -20.19 12.77 16.40
CA VAL A 541 -20.75 12.23 15.15
C VAL A 541 -20.73 13.33 14.09
N TYR A 542 -20.13 13.05 12.93
CA TYR A 542 -19.94 14.06 11.88
C TYR A 542 -19.70 13.42 10.51
N GLU A 543 -19.83 14.24 9.49
CA GLU A 543 -19.48 13.91 8.11
C GLU A 543 -18.13 14.53 7.76
N CYS A 544 -17.34 13.82 6.96
CA CYS A 544 -16.07 14.28 6.43
C CYS A 544 -16.05 14.06 4.92
N GLN A 545 -15.84 15.13 4.18
CA GLN A 545 -15.83 15.11 2.72
C GLN A 545 -14.52 15.68 2.19
N SER A 546 -14.05 15.13 1.08
CA SER A 546 -12.89 15.68 0.37
C SER A 546 -12.97 15.41 -1.12
N ARG A 547 -12.77 16.45 -1.93
CA ARG A 547 -12.65 16.34 -3.38
C ARG A 547 -11.28 15.77 -3.73
N ARG A 548 -11.25 14.78 -4.62
CA ARG A 548 -10.04 14.06 -5.04
C ARG A 548 -9.89 14.09 -6.55
N LEU A 549 -8.64 14.16 -6.97
CA LEU A 549 -8.27 14.00 -8.36
C LEU A 549 -8.19 12.51 -8.72
N GLY A 550 -8.14 12.22 -10.03
CA GLY A 550 -8.03 10.84 -10.51
C GLY A 550 -8.34 10.63 -11.97
N ARG A 551 -8.83 11.64 -12.68
CA ARG A 551 -9.10 11.60 -14.13
C ARG A 551 -7.83 11.92 -14.92
N HIS A 552 -7.68 11.34 -16.10
CA HIS A 552 -6.72 11.81 -17.08
C HIS A 552 -7.05 13.25 -17.53
N LEU A 553 -6.03 14.10 -17.64
CA LEU A 553 -6.14 15.37 -18.38
C LEU A 553 -6.41 15.07 -19.86
N ASP A 554 -5.55 14.24 -20.42
CA ASP A 554 -5.69 13.63 -21.74
C ASP A 554 -5.15 12.20 -21.69
N TYR A 555 -6.01 11.24 -22.05
CA TYR A 555 -5.66 9.82 -22.06
C TYR A 555 -4.64 9.49 -23.17
N GLN A 556 -4.80 10.05 -24.37
CA GLN A 556 -3.89 9.82 -25.49
C GLN A 556 -2.50 10.41 -25.21
N GLN A 557 -2.46 11.57 -24.56
CA GLN A 557 -1.20 12.14 -24.09
C GLN A 557 -0.52 11.21 -23.07
N SER A 558 -1.25 10.73 -22.08
CA SER A 558 -0.74 9.79 -21.08
C SER A 558 -0.15 8.53 -21.73
N LEU A 559 -0.83 7.98 -22.75
CA LEU A 559 -0.31 6.85 -23.54
C LEU A 559 0.96 7.21 -24.31
N SER A 560 1.00 8.37 -24.98
CA SER A 560 2.17 8.81 -25.76
C SER A 560 3.43 9.04 -24.93
N LEU A 561 3.26 9.42 -23.66
CA LEU A 561 4.36 9.63 -22.70
C LEU A 561 4.80 8.33 -22.01
N SER A 562 3.96 7.31 -22.01
CA SER A 562 4.21 6.04 -21.34
C SER A 562 5.20 5.17 -22.13
N ARG A 563 5.97 4.35 -21.40
CA ARG A 563 6.78 3.27 -21.98
C ARG A 563 6.28 1.91 -21.44
N PRO A 564 6.63 0.79 -22.10
CA PRO A 564 6.36 -0.53 -21.53
C PRO A 564 6.84 -0.61 -20.08
N ASN A 565 5.96 -1.03 -19.17
CA ASN A 565 6.20 -1.12 -17.71
C ASN A 565 6.48 0.20 -16.96
N GLU A 566 6.43 1.35 -17.64
CA GLU A 566 6.62 2.69 -17.05
C GLU A 566 5.46 3.61 -17.47
N PRO A 567 4.25 3.41 -16.92
CA PRO A 567 3.11 4.26 -17.24
C PRO A 567 3.34 5.69 -16.76
N ILE A 568 2.94 6.66 -17.57
CA ILE A 568 2.81 8.07 -17.19
C ILE A 568 1.32 8.40 -17.08
N TYR A 569 0.92 8.96 -15.94
CA TYR A 569 -0.43 9.48 -15.75
C TYR A 569 -0.38 11.01 -15.71
N ASP A 570 -0.87 11.66 -16.76
CA ASP A 570 -1.10 13.10 -16.75
C ASP A 570 -2.51 13.38 -16.18
N VAL A 571 -2.57 13.81 -14.91
CA VAL A 571 -3.82 13.95 -14.15
C VAL A 571 -4.41 15.35 -14.33
N ASP A 572 -5.72 15.44 -14.59
CA ASP A 572 -6.41 16.73 -14.66
C ASP A 572 -6.43 17.41 -13.29
N PRO A 573 -5.79 18.60 -13.12
CA PRO A 573 -5.75 19.29 -11.84
C PRO A 573 -7.01 20.11 -11.53
N GLU A 574 -7.88 20.35 -12.51
CA GLU A 574 -9.05 21.22 -12.38
C GLU A 574 -10.34 20.41 -12.27
N GLN A 575 -10.54 19.43 -13.14
CA GLN A 575 -11.74 18.60 -13.14
C GLN A 575 -11.54 17.39 -12.21
N GLY A 576 -12.01 17.56 -10.97
CA GLY A 576 -12.21 16.45 -10.05
C GLY A 576 -13.45 15.65 -10.45
N GLY A 577 -13.51 14.39 -10.02
CA GLY A 577 -14.70 13.55 -10.23
C GLY A 577 -14.89 12.48 -9.16
N ILE A 578 -14.09 12.55 -8.10
CA ILE A 578 -14.15 11.63 -6.96
C ILE A 578 -14.34 12.48 -5.71
N VAL A 579 -15.44 12.25 -4.99
CA VAL A 579 -15.66 12.79 -3.65
C VAL A 579 -15.51 11.66 -2.66
N ARG A 580 -14.54 11.76 -1.77
CA ARG A 580 -14.41 10.83 -0.66
C ARG A 580 -15.30 11.29 0.47
N TYR A 581 -16.29 10.47 0.81
CA TYR A 581 -17.29 10.72 1.85
C TYR A 581 -17.12 9.72 3.00
N SER A 582 -17.17 10.23 4.23
CA SER A 582 -17.12 9.42 5.44
C SER A 582 -18.15 9.91 6.46
N TYR A 583 -18.91 8.98 7.03
CA TYR A 583 -19.69 9.19 8.23
C TYR A 583 -18.93 8.64 9.42
N CYS A 584 -18.48 9.54 10.29
CA CYS A 584 -17.60 9.26 11.39
C CYS A 584 -18.38 9.29 12.71
N THR A 585 -18.27 8.21 13.48
CA THR A 585 -18.80 8.12 14.84
C THR A 585 -17.72 7.59 15.78
N PRO A 586 -17.89 7.69 17.11
CA PRO A 586 -16.97 7.06 18.05
C PRO A 586 -17.02 5.53 18.05
N ASP A 587 -18.02 4.91 17.40
CA ASP A 587 -18.30 3.47 17.44
C ASP A 587 -18.02 2.75 16.12
N PHE A 588 -18.11 3.46 15.00
CA PHE A 588 -17.78 3.00 13.66
C PHE A 588 -17.47 4.18 12.73
N ILE A 589 -16.76 3.91 11.63
CA ILE A 589 -16.63 4.84 10.51
C ILE A 589 -17.07 4.10 9.24
N MET A 590 -18.07 4.64 8.54
CA MET A 590 -18.47 4.18 7.22
C MET A 590 -17.96 5.18 6.17
N GLY A 591 -17.37 4.71 5.08
CA GLY A 591 -17.07 5.62 3.98
C GLY A 591 -16.93 4.99 2.62
N SER A 592 -16.94 5.87 1.62
CA SER A 592 -17.04 5.55 0.20
C SER A 592 -16.28 6.56 -0.64
N LEU A 593 -15.97 6.15 -1.87
CA LEU A 593 -15.62 7.05 -2.96
C LEU A 593 -16.87 7.24 -3.82
N LEU A 594 -17.38 8.45 -3.91
CA LEU A 594 -18.48 8.84 -4.77
C LEU A 594 -17.91 9.29 -6.11
N PHE A 595 -18.40 8.73 -7.21
CA PHE A 595 -17.92 9.04 -8.56
C PHE A 595 -18.93 8.60 -9.62
N GLY A 596 -18.87 9.20 -10.81
CA GLY A 596 -19.71 8.84 -11.96
C GLY A 596 -19.23 7.56 -12.66
N SER A 597 -20.16 6.81 -13.24
CA SER A 597 -19.85 5.66 -14.09
C SER A 597 -19.24 6.13 -15.41
N HIS A 598 -17.94 5.96 -15.56
CA HIS A 598 -17.16 6.38 -16.73
C HIS A 598 -16.25 5.24 -17.20
N PRO A 599 -15.94 5.17 -18.52
CA PRO A 599 -15.06 4.14 -19.07
C PRO A 599 -13.65 4.19 -18.45
N LYS A 600 -12.88 3.11 -18.63
CA LYS A 600 -11.58 2.91 -17.98
C LYS A 600 -10.55 3.99 -18.36
N ASP A 601 -10.59 4.50 -19.58
CA ASP A 601 -9.71 5.54 -20.12
C ASP A 601 -10.00 6.95 -19.58
N TYR A 602 -11.15 7.15 -18.93
CA TYR A 602 -11.45 8.37 -18.20
C TYR A 602 -10.58 8.51 -16.94
N TRP A 603 -10.35 7.41 -16.22
CA TRP A 603 -9.65 7.40 -14.94
C TRP A 603 -8.20 6.98 -15.10
N THR A 604 -7.28 7.65 -14.41
CA THR A 604 -5.92 7.12 -14.24
C THR A 604 -5.97 5.79 -13.50
N ALA A 605 -5.20 4.80 -13.95
CA ALA A 605 -5.29 3.45 -13.41
C ALA A 605 -5.12 3.41 -11.88
N ILE A 606 -4.24 4.26 -11.33
CA ILE A 606 -3.97 4.38 -9.90
C ILE A 606 -5.14 4.93 -9.07
N SER A 607 -6.09 5.68 -9.67
CA SER A 607 -7.26 6.23 -8.96
C SER A 607 -8.47 5.28 -8.95
N GLN A 608 -8.51 4.32 -9.87
CA GLN A 608 -9.61 3.34 -10.01
C GLN A 608 -9.25 1.94 -9.49
N GLN A 609 -7.97 1.70 -9.17
CA GLN A 609 -7.51 0.39 -8.77
C GLN A 609 -7.90 0.02 -7.35
N ASN A 610 -8.54 -1.14 -7.19
CA ASN A 610 -8.90 -1.74 -5.90
C ASN A 610 -9.59 -0.72 -4.96
N ARG A 611 -10.61 -0.02 -5.47
CA ARG A 611 -11.43 0.89 -4.66
C ARG A 611 -12.11 0.13 -3.53
N TRP A 612 -12.24 0.78 -2.38
CA TRP A 612 -12.87 0.23 -1.19
C TRP A 612 -13.91 1.20 -0.64
N HIS A 613 -15.07 0.65 -0.30
CA HIS A 613 -16.14 1.30 0.45
C HIS A 613 -16.54 0.36 1.57
N GLY A 614 -16.95 0.88 2.73
CA GLY A 614 -17.43 0.02 3.81
C GLY A 614 -17.25 0.62 5.19
N ILE A 615 -17.30 -0.26 6.20
CA ILE A 615 -17.31 0.08 7.61
C ILE A 615 -16.06 -0.47 8.29
N ILE A 616 -15.45 0.34 9.15
CA ILE A 616 -14.60 -0.11 10.25
C ILE A 616 -15.33 0.09 11.58
N PHE A 617 -15.25 -0.88 12.49
CA PHE A 617 -15.85 -0.79 13.82
C PHE A 617 -14.79 -0.49 14.88
N ALA A 618 -15.18 0.23 15.93
CA ALA A 618 -14.32 0.46 17.09
C ALA A 618 -14.14 -0.83 17.90
N GLY A 619 -12.90 -1.11 18.33
CA GLY A 619 -12.57 -2.27 19.13
C GLY A 619 -11.50 -3.13 18.46
N GLU A 620 -11.87 -4.35 18.06
CA GLU A 620 -10.94 -5.32 17.50
C GLU A 620 -10.31 -4.85 16.18
N PRO A 621 -8.98 -4.94 16.02
CA PRO A 621 -8.33 -4.71 14.75
C PRO A 621 -8.90 -5.65 13.67
N ASN A 622 -9.27 -5.11 12.50
CA ASN A 622 -9.95 -5.80 11.38
C ASN A 622 -11.47 -6.00 11.50
N SER A 623 -12.12 -5.52 12.57
CA SER A 623 -13.58 -5.55 12.63
C SER A 623 -14.15 -4.65 11.52
N THR A 624 -14.62 -5.28 10.44
CA THR A 624 -14.96 -4.61 9.18
C THR A 624 -16.12 -5.30 8.47
N LEU A 625 -16.89 -4.49 7.75
CA LEU A 625 -17.98 -4.95 6.88
C LEU A 625 -17.90 -4.16 5.58
N TYR A 626 -17.74 -4.84 4.43
CA TYR A 626 -17.58 -4.12 3.16
C TYR A 626 -17.98 -4.94 1.92
N PRO A 627 -18.60 -4.30 0.91
CA PRO A 627 -18.79 -4.88 -0.41
C PRO A 627 -17.46 -4.98 -1.18
N ARG A 628 -17.36 -5.99 -2.05
CA ARG A 628 -16.21 -6.16 -2.95
C ARG A 628 -16.54 -7.12 -4.09
N CYS A 629 -16.06 -6.84 -5.29
CA CYS A 629 -16.03 -7.85 -6.35
C CYS A 629 -14.91 -8.87 -6.10
N GLU A 630 -15.21 -10.14 -6.32
CA GLU A 630 -14.24 -11.23 -6.31
C GLU A 630 -13.16 -11.02 -7.38
N THR A 631 -11.91 -11.36 -7.04
CA THR A 631 -10.77 -11.26 -7.95
C THR A 631 -9.59 -12.08 -7.42
N ASP A 632 -8.69 -12.48 -8.31
CA ASP A 632 -7.38 -13.07 -8.02
C ASP A 632 -6.21 -12.10 -8.28
N ARG A 633 -6.51 -10.89 -8.80
CA ARG A 633 -5.53 -9.87 -9.18
C ARG A 633 -6.03 -8.46 -8.86
N SER A 634 -5.36 -7.44 -9.39
CA SER A 634 -5.83 -6.05 -9.27
C SER A 634 -7.12 -5.85 -10.07
N THR A 635 -8.07 -5.14 -9.48
CA THR A 635 -9.35 -4.74 -10.12
C THR A 635 -9.30 -3.28 -10.50
N TYR A 636 -9.99 -2.91 -11.57
CA TYR A 636 -10.12 -1.52 -12.04
C TYR A 636 -11.60 -1.26 -12.32
N ASN A 637 -12.13 -0.12 -11.85
CA ASN A 637 -13.56 0.20 -11.92
C ASN A 637 -14.46 -0.96 -11.43
N ALA A 638 -14.10 -1.59 -10.30
CA ALA A 638 -14.77 -2.82 -9.86
C ALA A 638 -16.25 -2.61 -9.53
N HIS A 639 -16.52 -1.60 -8.70
CA HIS A 639 -17.85 -1.26 -8.23
C HIS A 639 -17.90 0.24 -7.91
N TRP A 640 -19.10 0.79 -7.98
CA TRP A 640 -19.44 2.16 -7.61
C TRP A 640 -20.43 2.16 -6.46
N ALA A 641 -20.55 3.30 -5.78
CA ALA A 641 -21.38 3.41 -4.60
C ALA A 641 -21.97 4.81 -4.42
N ILE A 642 -23.10 4.87 -3.73
CA ILE A 642 -23.63 6.06 -3.07
C ILE A 642 -23.67 5.81 -1.56
N GLN A 643 -23.46 6.84 -0.78
CA GLN A 643 -23.57 6.79 0.68
C GLN A 643 -24.14 8.11 1.18
N HIS A 644 -24.96 8.03 2.23
CA HIS A 644 -25.23 9.17 3.10
C HIS A 644 -25.45 8.64 4.52
N LYS A 645 -24.69 9.20 5.47
CA LYS A 645 -24.64 8.75 6.86
C LYS A 645 -24.43 7.24 7.00
N GLY A 646 -25.34 6.55 7.67
CA GLY A 646 -25.28 5.12 7.99
C GLY A 646 -25.74 4.19 6.87
N THR A 647 -26.15 4.74 5.71
CA THR A 647 -26.62 3.95 4.57
C THR A 647 -25.63 4.03 3.41
N LEU A 648 -25.26 2.86 2.87
CA LEU A 648 -24.41 2.71 1.69
C LEU A 648 -25.02 1.73 0.70
N ILE A 649 -25.07 2.10 -0.57
CA ILE A 649 -25.45 1.21 -1.69
C ILE A 649 -24.22 1.05 -2.58
N ALA A 650 -23.82 -0.19 -2.85
CA ALA A 650 -22.72 -0.48 -3.77
C ALA A 650 -23.15 -1.53 -4.81
N GLN A 651 -22.65 -1.41 -6.02
CA GLN A 651 -22.96 -2.32 -7.11
C GLN A 651 -21.71 -2.55 -7.98
N LYS A 652 -21.51 -3.76 -8.49
CA LYS A 652 -20.52 -4.02 -9.54
C LYS A 652 -20.82 -3.17 -10.77
N LEU A 653 -19.81 -2.51 -11.33
CA LEU A 653 -19.95 -1.76 -12.58
C LEU A 653 -20.06 -2.69 -13.79
N ARG A 654 -20.82 -2.27 -14.80
CA ARG A 654 -21.01 -3.06 -16.05
C ARG A 654 -19.71 -3.27 -16.83
N HIS A 655 -18.84 -2.27 -16.83
CA HIS A 655 -17.53 -2.29 -17.49
C HIS A 655 -16.38 -2.59 -16.51
N ALA A 656 -16.67 -3.28 -15.39
CA ALA A 656 -15.66 -3.63 -14.40
C ALA A 656 -14.60 -4.59 -14.97
N ASP A 657 -13.32 -4.29 -14.74
CA ASP A 657 -12.20 -5.10 -15.21
C ASP A 657 -11.62 -5.97 -14.09
N ALA A 658 -11.22 -7.19 -14.46
CA ALA A 658 -10.59 -8.19 -13.58
C ALA A 658 -11.43 -8.58 -12.35
N THR A 659 -12.76 -8.58 -12.51
CA THR A 659 -13.72 -8.93 -11.46
C THR A 659 -14.51 -10.19 -11.81
N LYS A 660 -14.97 -10.91 -10.78
CA LYS A 660 -15.90 -12.03 -10.85
C LYS A 660 -17.18 -11.64 -10.06
N ALA A 661 -17.69 -12.49 -9.18
CA ALA A 661 -18.95 -12.21 -8.48
C ALA A 661 -18.91 -10.98 -7.56
N MET A 662 -20.06 -10.34 -7.34
CA MET A 662 -20.24 -9.38 -6.26
C MET A 662 -20.35 -10.10 -4.91
N ARG A 663 -19.60 -9.62 -3.91
CA ARG A 663 -19.52 -10.22 -2.58
C ARG A 663 -19.59 -9.16 -1.49
N VAL A 664 -19.86 -9.61 -0.26
CA VAL A 664 -19.75 -8.79 0.95
C VAL A 664 -18.90 -9.53 1.98
N CYS A 665 -17.86 -8.87 2.48
CA CYS A 665 -17.00 -9.39 3.53
C CYS A 665 -17.56 -8.99 4.90
N PHE A 666 -17.76 -9.98 5.76
CA PHE A 666 -18.00 -9.83 7.19
C PHE A 666 -16.74 -10.28 7.92
N SER A 667 -16.19 -9.44 8.80
CA SER A 667 -15.12 -9.90 9.68
C SER A 667 -15.65 -10.99 10.63
N THR A 668 -14.79 -11.95 10.98
CA THR A 668 -15.19 -13.17 11.71
C THR A 668 -15.69 -12.91 13.13
N ASP A 669 -15.39 -11.75 13.69
CA ASP A 669 -15.88 -11.31 15.00
C ASP A 669 -17.34 -10.82 14.97
N LEU A 670 -17.89 -10.54 13.79
CA LEU A 670 -19.28 -10.11 13.63
C LEU A 670 -20.22 -11.31 13.68
N LYS A 671 -21.07 -11.37 14.70
CA LYS A 671 -22.13 -12.38 14.79
C LYS A 671 -23.22 -12.08 13.77
N ARG A 672 -23.49 -13.03 12.87
CA ARG A 672 -24.44 -12.89 11.76
C ARG A 672 -25.78 -13.55 12.08
N HIS A 673 -26.87 -12.90 11.70
CA HIS A 673 -28.24 -13.39 11.86
C HIS A 673 -29.06 -13.08 10.59
N GLU A 674 -29.56 -14.09 9.90
CA GLU A 674 -30.38 -13.90 8.70
C GLU A 674 -31.86 -13.91 9.05
N ARG A 675 -32.62 -12.92 8.55
CA ARG A 675 -34.07 -12.79 8.79
C ARG A 675 -34.72 -11.95 7.70
N ASP A 676 -35.84 -12.43 7.15
CA ASP A 676 -36.70 -11.72 6.20
C ASP A 676 -35.94 -11.06 5.04
N GLY A 677 -34.95 -11.78 4.51
CA GLY A 677 -34.16 -11.32 3.38
C GLY A 677 -33.01 -10.36 3.72
N TRP A 678 -32.72 -10.14 4.99
CA TRP A 678 -31.61 -9.32 5.50
C TRP A 678 -30.61 -10.16 6.28
N ILE A 679 -29.33 -9.78 6.20
CA ILE A 679 -28.24 -10.35 7.00
C ILE A 679 -27.83 -9.31 8.04
N PHE A 680 -28.21 -9.53 9.28
CA PHE A 680 -27.88 -8.67 10.40
C PHE A 680 -26.53 -9.06 11.00
N ALA A 681 -25.77 -8.07 11.45
CA ALA A 681 -24.50 -8.24 12.12
C ALA A 681 -24.38 -7.31 13.33
N GLN A 682 -23.72 -7.78 14.38
CA GLN A 682 -23.50 -7.01 15.60
C GLN A 682 -21.99 -6.88 15.88
N ALA A 683 -21.54 -5.64 15.99
CA ALA A 683 -20.25 -5.27 16.58
C ALA A 683 -20.46 -4.84 18.04
N LYS A 684 -19.36 -4.57 18.76
CA LYS A 684 -19.41 -4.25 20.20
C LYS A 684 -20.29 -3.03 20.55
N ARG A 685 -20.27 -2.00 19.70
CA ARG A 685 -21.00 -0.72 19.91
C ARG A 685 -21.77 -0.23 18.69
N ALA A 686 -21.99 -1.12 17.72
CA ALA A 686 -22.67 -0.80 16.48
C ALA A 686 -23.44 -2.01 15.96
N PHE A 687 -24.52 -1.73 15.26
CA PHE A 687 -25.34 -2.72 14.57
C PHE A 687 -25.26 -2.47 13.08
N ALA A 688 -25.27 -3.55 12.30
CA ALA A 688 -25.24 -3.50 10.87
C ALA A 688 -26.25 -4.46 10.24
N ALA A 689 -26.72 -4.14 9.04
CA ALA A 689 -27.55 -5.00 8.24
C ALA A 689 -27.13 -4.93 6.77
N VAL A 690 -27.24 -6.05 6.07
CA VAL A 690 -26.92 -6.16 4.64
C VAL A 690 -28.12 -6.70 3.89
N LYS A 691 -28.46 -6.06 2.77
CA LYS A 691 -29.48 -6.52 1.83
C LYS A 691 -28.85 -6.80 0.48
N VAL A 692 -29.00 -8.04 0.03
CA VAL A 692 -28.86 -8.39 -1.39
C VAL A 692 -30.21 -8.09 -2.05
N VAL A 693 -30.22 -7.13 -2.97
CA VAL A 693 -31.46 -6.57 -3.51
C VAL A 693 -32.12 -7.50 -4.52
N ARG A 694 -31.34 -8.12 -5.41
CA ARG A 694 -31.80 -9.10 -6.40
C ARG A 694 -31.10 -10.45 -6.25
N GLY A 695 -31.84 -11.50 -6.52
CA GLY A 695 -31.34 -12.87 -6.43
C GLY A 695 -31.18 -13.36 -4.99
N THR A 696 -30.52 -14.50 -4.86
CA THR A 696 -30.15 -15.13 -3.59
C THR A 696 -28.66 -14.91 -3.28
N TRP A 697 -28.20 -15.38 -2.13
CA TRP A 697 -26.80 -15.44 -1.77
C TRP A 697 -26.43 -16.80 -1.20
N ASP A 698 -25.13 -17.07 -1.16
CA ASP A 698 -24.51 -18.17 -0.45
C ASP A 698 -23.24 -17.69 0.27
N TRP A 699 -22.59 -18.56 1.03
CA TRP A 699 -21.38 -18.25 1.78
C TRP A 699 -20.19 -19.05 1.26
N ASP A 700 -19.19 -18.35 0.72
CA ASP A 700 -17.91 -18.97 0.31
C ASP A 700 -17.16 -19.52 1.53
N ASP A 701 -17.20 -18.78 2.64
CA ASP A 701 -16.56 -19.12 3.90
C ASP A 701 -17.23 -18.37 5.08
N ALA A 702 -16.59 -18.40 6.25
CA ALA A 702 -17.08 -17.70 7.44
C ALA A 702 -17.18 -16.17 7.30
N ARG A 703 -16.62 -15.57 6.25
CA ARG A 703 -16.54 -14.13 6.01
C ARG A 703 -17.25 -13.67 4.76
N TRP A 704 -17.21 -14.43 3.68
CA TRP A 704 -17.57 -13.96 2.35
C TRP A 704 -18.97 -14.41 1.94
N LEU A 705 -19.91 -13.46 1.94
CA LEU A 705 -21.21 -13.61 1.29
C LEU A 705 -21.02 -13.46 -0.21
N ARG A 706 -21.51 -14.40 -1.01
CA ARG A 706 -21.52 -14.38 -2.46
C ARG A 706 -22.93 -14.11 -2.98
N CYS A 707 -23.07 -13.09 -3.83
CA CYS A 707 -24.34 -12.83 -4.52
C CYS A 707 -24.48 -13.75 -5.73
N SER A 708 -25.69 -14.26 -5.97
CA SER A 708 -26.02 -15.05 -7.18
C SER A 708 -26.12 -14.17 -8.45
N ASP A 709 -26.64 -12.95 -8.32
CA ASP A 709 -26.57 -11.91 -9.36
C ASP A 709 -25.33 -11.04 -9.09
N GLU A 710 -24.31 -11.13 -9.96
CA GLU A 710 -23.08 -10.34 -9.81
C GLU A 710 -23.29 -8.83 -10.00
N TYR A 711 -24.43 -8.41 -10.54
CA TYR A 711 -24.80 -7.01 -10.73
C TYR A 711 -25.92 -6.57 -9.77
N THR A 712 -26.25 -7.37 -8.76
CA THR A 712 -27.15 -6.90 -7.71
C THR A 712 -26.49 -5.74 -6.96
N PRO A 713 -27.22 -4.65 -6.68
CA PRO A 713 -26.77 -3.73 -5.65
C PRO A 713 -26.84 -4.45 -4.29
N VAL A 714 -25.92 -4.09 -3.41
CA VAL A 714 -25.93 -4.46 -2.00
C VAL A 714 -26.09 -3.21 -1.16
N ILE A 715 -27.05 -3.24 -0.24
CA ILE A 715 -27.32 -2.16 0.70
C ILE A 715 -26.71 -2.54 2.03
N LEU A 716 -25.91 -1.65 2.60
CA LEU A 716 -25.35 -1.75 3.93
C LEU A 716 -25.97 -0.64 4.79
N GLU A 717 -26.55 -1.05 5.91
CA GLU A 717 -27.03 -0.15 6.96
C GLU A 717 -26.18 -0.32 8.20
N VAL A 718 -25.79 0.78 8.83
CA VAL A 718 -25.04 0.77 10.09
C VAL A 718 -25.52 1.88 11.00
N ALA A 719 -25.62 1.58 12.29
CA ALA A 719 -25.94 2.56 13.31
C ALA A 719 -25.21 2.25 14.61
N ARG A 720 -25.12 3.25 15.49
CA ARG A 720 -24.51 3.08 16.81
C ARG A 720 -25.49 2.24 17.64
N SER A 721 -25.00 1.36 18.50
CA SER A 721 -25.92 0.54 19.31
C SER A 721 -26.76 1.41 20.26
N GLU A 722 -26.21 2.53 20.73
CA GLU A 722 -26.92 3.47 21.62
C GLU A 722 -28.11 4.16 20.95
N ASP A 723 -28.09 4.31 19.62
CA ASP A 723 -29.23 4.84 18.85
C ASP A 723 -30.50 4.00 19.02
N PHE A 724 -30.32 2.76 19.45
CA PHE A 724 -31.37 1.76 19.69
C PHE A 724 -31.36 1.29 21.15
N ALA A 725 -30.85 2.11 22.08
CA ALA A 725 -30.73 1.77 23.50
C ALA A 725 -29.97 0.46 23.78
N GLY A 726 -29.04 0.08 22.88
CA GLY A 726 -28.30 -1.18 22.95
C GLY A 726 -29.12 -2.41 22.56
N ASN A 727 -30.36 -2.25 22.07
CA ASN A 727 -31.25 -3.34 21.72
C ASN A 727 -31.15 -3.69 20.23
N PHE A 728 -30.55 -4.85 19.95
CA PHE A 728 -30.36 -5.35 18.59
C PHE A 728 -31.69 -5.69 17.89
N GLU A 729 -32.67 -6.24 18.62
CA GLU A 729 -33.99 -6.57 18.03
C GLU A 729 -34.74 -5.30 17.60
N THR A 730 -34.62 -4.20 18.36
CA THR A 730 -35.20 -2.91 17.94
C THR A 730 -34.58 -2.42 16.62
N PHE A 731 -33.26 -2.55 16.48
CA PHE A 731 -32.58 -2.23 15.21
C PHE A 731 -33.08 -3.12 14.07
N GLN A 732 -33.19 -4.43 14.30
CA GLN A 732 -33.72 -5.36 13.29
C GLN A 732 -35.13 -4.95 12.85
N GLN A 733 -36.01 -4.63 13.80
CA GLN A 733 -37.38 -4.20 13.49
C GLN A 733 -37.44 -2.90 12.70
N GLU A 734 -36.57 -1.91 12.94
CA GLU A 734 -36.51 -0.69 12.15
C GLU A 734 -35.96 -0.92 10.74
N ILE A 735 -35.02 -1.85 10.56
CA ILE A 735 -34.53 -2.25 9.23
C ILE A 735 -35.63 -2.95 8.43
N LEU A 736 -36.40 -3.83 9.07
CA LEU A 736 -37.50 -4.55 8.41
C LEU A 736 -38.65 -3.64 7.95
N LYS A 737 -38.70 -2.39 8.40
CA LYS A 737 -39.64 -1.37 7.91
C LYS A 737 -39.16 -0.68 6.63
N GLN A 738 -37.86 -0.79 6.28
CA GLN A 738 -37.34 -0.14 5.08
C GLN A 738 -37.91 -0.78 3.83
N THR A 739 -38.34 0.05 2.90
CA THR A 739 -38.90 -0.39 1.62
C THR A 739 -37.82 -0.35 0.55
N VAL A 740 -37.66 -1.46 -0.16
CA VAL A 740 -36.79 -1.60 -1.32
C VAL A 740 -37.70 -1.80 -2.53
N SER A 741 -37.70 -0.88 -3.49
CA SER A 741 -38.44 -1.03 -4.74
C SER A 741 -37.53 -0.85 -5.94
N ILE A 742 -37.85 -1.54 -7.03
CA ILE A 742 -37.21 -1.37 -8.33
C ILE A 742 -38.30 -1.08 -9.33
N GLU A 743 -38.18 0.04 -10.02
CA GLU A 743 -39.07 0.46 -11.10
C GLU A 743 -38.17 0.84 -12.29
N ASP A 744 -38.40 0.24 -13.46
CA ASP A 744 -37.64 0.51 -14.70
C ASP A 744 -36.11 0.50 -14.52
N ASP A 745 -35.57 -0.54 -13.87
CA ASP A 745 -34.13 -0.68 -13.55
C ASP A 745 -33.55 0.45 -12.66
N VAL A 746 -34.41 1.17 -11.93
CA VAL A 746 -34.02 2.14 -10.92
C VAL A 746 -34.39 1.63 -9.54
N LEU A 747 -33.38 1.50 -8.67
CA LEU A 747 -33.58 1.18 -7.26
C LEU A 747 -33.97 2.46 -6.50
N HIS A 748 -35.11 2.39 -5.81
CA HIS A 748 -35.52 3.37 -4.82
C HIS A 748 -35.41 2.76 -3.43
N TYR A 749 -34.71 3.45 -2.54
CA TYR A 749 -34.48 2.98 -1.19
C TYR A 749 -34.50 4.13 -0.18
N ARG A 750 -35.28 3.98 0.90
CA ARG A 750 -35.22 4.89 2.03
C ARG A 750 -34.17 4.38 3.01
N GLY A 751 -33.10 5.15 3.19
CA GLY A 751 -32.06 4.86 4.16
C GLY A 751 -32.56 4.94 5.59
N LEU A 752 -31.89 4.23 6.49
CA LEU A 752 -32.21 4.20 7.91
C LEU A 752 -32.21 5.60 8.52
N ARG A 753 -33.29 5.93 9.24
CA ARG A 753 -33.51 7.19 9.96
C ARG A 753 -33.40 8.43 9.06
N ASP A 754 -32.36 9.24 9.26
CA ASP A 754 -32.11 10.52 8.61
C ASP A 754 -31.06 10.41 7.48
N SER A 755 -30.82 9.19 6.99
CA SER A 755 -29.95 8.90 5.85
C SER A 755 -30.61 9.24 4.49
N GLY A 756 -31.91 9.57 4.47
CA GLY A 756 -32.58 10.11 3.28
C GLY A 756 -33.06 9.07 2.27
N ASN A 757 -33.52 9.54 1.11
CA ASN A 757 -34.02 8.70 0.03
C ASN A 757 -32.98 8.58 -1.08
N PHE A 758 -32.67 7.36 -1.49
CA PHE A 758 -31.69 7.05 -2.53
C PHE A 758 -32.40 6.63 -3.81
N THR A 759 -31.95 7.18 -4.93
CA THR A 759 -32.29 6.71 -6.28
C THR A 759 -31.01 6.22 -6.94
N PHE A 760 -31.01 5.00 -7.45
CA PHE A 760 -29.79 4.35 -7.94
C PHE A 760 -30.07 3.52 -9.21
N SER A 761 -29.53 3.96 -10.35
CA SER A 761 -29.66 3.21 -11.61
C SER A 761 -28.92 1.88 -11.54
N LEU A 762 -29.59 0.79 -11.90
CA LEU A 762 -29.01 -0.56 -11.94
C LEU A 762 -28.20 -0.82 -13.22
N GLN A 763 -28.26 0.10 -14.18
CA GLN A 763 -27.49 0.08 -15.43
C GLN A 763 -26.19 0.88 -15.35
N SER A 764 -26.01 1.67 -14.28
CA SER A 764 -24.85 2.57 -14.12
C SER A 764 -24.72 3.60 -15.25
N ASP A 765 -25.84 4.08 -15.76
CA ASP A 765 -25.95 5.06 -16.86
C ASP A 765 -26.36 6.46 -16.37
N GLN A 766 -26.86 6.57 -15.14
CA GLN A 766 -27.27 7.82 -14.48
C GLN A 766 -26.46 8.02 -13.20
N ALA A 767 -26.22 9.27 -12.82
CA ALA A 767 -25.62 9.57 -11.52
C ALA A 767 -26.59 9.16 -10.39
N PRO A 768 -26.11 8.58 -9.28
CA PRO A 768 -26.95 8.31 -8.12
C PRO A 768 -27.51 9.61 -7.54
N GLU A 769 -28.72 9.55 -7.01
CA GLU A 769 -29.37 10.70 -6.39
C GLU A 769 -29.61 10.47 -4.90
N LEU A 770 -29.53 11.56 -4.15
CA LEU A 770 -29.92 11.64 -2.75
C LEU A 770 -31.02 12.70 -2.63
N ASN A 771 -32.16 12.30 -2.06
CA ASN A 771 -33.34 13.15 -1.87
C ASN A 771 -33.82 13.83 -3.17
N GLY A 772 -33.72 13.13 -4.31
CA GLY A 772 -34.14 13.64 -5.63
C GLY A 772 -33.16 14.61 -6.29
N ALA A 773 -31.93 14.74 -5.76
CA ALA A 773 -30.86 15.52 -6.37
C ALA A 773 -29.66 14.62 -6.68
N PRO A 774 -29.05 14.72 -7.88
CA PRO A 774 -27.79 14.04 -8.18
C PRO A 774 -26.70 14.40 -7.18
N ILE A 775 -25.84 13.43 -6.84
CA ILE A 775 -24.68 13.69 -5.98
C ILE A 775 -23.73 14.71 -6.61
N ASP A 776 -23.27 15.67 -5.80
CA ASP A 776 -22.25 16.63 -6.22
C ASP A 776 -20.86 15.96 -6.22
N LEU A 777 -20.26 15.84 -7.40
CA LEU A 777 -18.95 15.25 -7.62
C LEU A 777 -17.83 16.29 -7.81
N ALA A 778 -18.19 17.59 -7.80
CA ALA A 778 -17.25 18.69 -7.97
C ALA A 778 -17.52 19.82 -6.95
N PRO A 779 -17.57 19.50 -5.64
CA PRO A 779 -17.84 20.51 -4.62
C PRO A 779 -16.77 21.62 -4.63
N ASP A 780 -17.14 22.77 -4.07
CA ASP A 780 -16.32 23.99 -3.98
C ASP A 780 -15.29 23.96 -2.85
N TYR A 781 -15.03 22.79 -2.27
CA TYR A 781 -14.05 22.53 -1.21
C TYR A 781 -13.11 21.37 -1.56
N ALA A 782 -11.83 21.44 -1.16
CA ALA A 782 -11.00 20.23 -1.12
C ALA A 782 -11.19 19.43 0.16
N PHE A 783 -11.49 20.10 1.28
CA PHE A 783 -11.81 19.46 2.57
C PHE A 783 -13.00 20.14 3.22
N GLN A 784 -13.92 19.34 3.75
CA GLN A 784 -15.04 19.83 4.54
C GLN A 784 -15.32 18.86 5.70
N SER A 785 -15.18 19.36 6.93
CA SER A 785 -15.57 18.67 8.16
C SER A 785 -15.59 19.66 9.33
N PRO A 786 -16.04 19.28 10.52
CA PRO A 786 -15.89 20.13 11.71
C PRO A 786 -14.43 20.46 12.08
N PHE A 787 -13.45 19.72 11.54
CA PHE A 787 -12.05 19.80 11.95
C PHE A 787 -11.09 20.29 10.89
N VAL A 788 -11.34 20.02 9.61
CA VAL A 788 -10.42 20.32 8.50
C VAL A 788 -11.23 20.90 7.34
N ASN A 789 -10.95 22.16 6.98
CA ASN A 789 -11.69 22.89 5.96
C ASN A 789 -10.75 23.62 5.00
N GLU A 790 -11.04 23.55 3.71
CA GLU A 790 -10.38 24.32 2.64
C GLU A 790 -11.33 24.45 1.45
N LYS A 791 -11.43 25.65 0.85
CA LYS A 791 -12.12 25.86 -0.42
C LYS A 791 -11.24 25.39 -1.56
N TRP A 792 -11.84 24.71 -2.52
CA TRP A 792 -11.14 24.02 -3.61
C TRP A 792 -10.06 24.92 -4.24
N ALA A 793 -8.81 24.45 -4.15
CA ALA A 793 -7.64 25.09 -4.73
C ALA A 793 -7.33 26.51 -4.22
N GLU A 794 -7.86 26.93 -3.07
CA GLU A 794 -7.51 28.19 -2.44
C GLU A 794 -6.11 28.12 -1.81
N GLY A 795 -5.76 26.99 -1.20
CA GLY A 795 -4.45 26.81 -0.54
C GLY A 795 -4.38 27.33 0.89
N VAL A 796 -5.53 27.42 1.57
CA VAL A 796 -5.60 27.70 3.01
C VAL A 796 -6.41 26.61 3.69
N VAL A 797 -5.75 25.80 4.52
CA VAL A 797 -6.40 24.75 5.28
C VAL A 797 -6.55 25.19 6.74
N TYR A 798 -7.78 25.21 7.22
CA TYR A 798 -8.12 25.45 8.61
C TYR A 798 -8.24 24.12 9.34
N ILE A 799 -7.40 23.90 10.36
CA ILE A 799 -7.43 22.73 11.23
C ILE A 799 -7.82 23.19 12.63
N THR A 800 -8.99 22.79 13.12
CA THR A 800 -9.57 23.28 14.38
C THR A 800 -10.17 22.18 15.23
N LYS A 801 -9.99 22.26 16.55
CA LYS A 801 -10.77 21.49 17.52
C LYS A 801 -10.87 22.27 18.83
N GLY A 802 -12.09 22.57 19.26
CA GLY A 802 -12.32 23.41 20.43
C GLY A 802 -11.62 24.77 20.28
N LYS A 803 -10.74 25.12 21.23
CA LYS A 803 -9.96 26.37 21.20
C LYS A 803 -8.67 26.28 20.37
N ARG A 804 -8.24 25.07 19.99
CA ARG A 804 -7.00 24.88 19.23
C ARG A 804 -7.25 25.11 17.75
N LYS A 805 -6.37 25.89 17.12
CA LYS A 805 -6.43 26.24 15.71
C LYS A 805 -5.03 26.22 15.10
N LEU A 806 -4.92 25.65 13.91
CA LEU A 806 -3.79 25.78 13.00
C LEU A 806 -4.32 26.23 11.66
N VAL A 807 -3.69 27.24 11.07
CA VAL A 807 -3.95 27.66 9.68
C VAL A 807 -2.71 27.30 8.88
N VAL A 808 -2.90 26.45 7.87
CA VAL A 808 -1.87 26.10 6.91
C VAL A 808 -2.12 26.93 5.65
N ASP A 809 -1.26 27.90 5.39
CA ASP A 809 -1.32 28.74 4.19
C ASP A 809 -0.16 28.42 3.26
N VAL A 810 -0.47 28.03 2.03
CA VAL A 810 0.53 27.70 0.98
C VAL A 810 0.52 28.71 -0.18
N ARG A 811 -0.29 29.77 -0.08
CA ARG A 811 -0.38 30.88 -1.04
C ARG A 811 0.83 31.81 -0.88
N GLN A 812 1.97 31.42 -1.44
CA GLN A 812 3.26 32.13 -1.36
C GLN A 812 3.93 32.12 0.04
N ALA A 813 5.23 32.44 0.09
CA ALA A 813 6.09 32.16 1.25
C ALA A 813 5.71 32.99 2.48
N THR A 814 5.40 32.33 3.60
CA THR A 814 5.42 32.97 4.91
C THR A 814 6.82 33.51 5.18
N ASP A 815 6.96 34.82 5.32
CA ASP A 815 8.16 35.40 5.89
C ASP A 815 8.32 34.92 7.34
N LYS A 816 9.54 35.00 7.87
CA LYS A 816 9.96 34.33 9.11
C LYS A 816 9.20 34.80 10.37
N ASN A 817 8.28 35.76 10.27
CA ASN A 817 7.57 36.37 11.39
C ASN A 817 6.05 36.23 11.34
N GLY A 818 5.46 35.63 10.29
CA GLY A 818 4.02 35.40 10.25
C GLY A 818 3.19 36.67 10.11
N ASP A 819 3.72 37.73 9.48
CA ASP A 819 2.98 38.96 9.24
C ASP A 819 2.68 39.09 7.73
N THR A 820 1.40 39.21 7.38
CA THR A 820 0.96 39.29 5.99
C THR A 820 1.34 40.66 5.42
N SER A 821 2.30 40.73 4.51
CA SER A 821 2.45 41.92 3.66
C SER A 821 1.33 41.97 2.62
N ALA A 822 0.25 42.68 2.93
CA ALA A 822 -0.72 43.17 1.94
C ALA A 822 -0.05 44.22 1.02
N PRO A 823 -0.44 44.35 -0.27
CA PRO A 823 -1.41 45.40 -0.68
C PRO A 823 -2.14 45.16 -2.04
N PRO A 824 -2.97 46.10 -2.56
CA PRO A 824 -3.74 47.15 -1.90
C PRO A 824 -5.26 46.91 -1.99
N SER A 825 -5.99 47.58 -1.11
CA SER A 825 -7.41 47.89 -1.27
C SER A 825 -7.69 48.49 -2.65
N GLY A 826 -8.54 47.82 -3.43
CA GLY A 826 -9.16 48.35 -4.63
C GLY A 826 -10.60 47.87 -4.67
N GLU A 827 -11.51 48.82 -4.45
CA GLU A 827 -12.93 48.64 -4.21
C GLU A 827 -13.67 47.89 -5.33
N THR A 828 -14.65 47.10 -4.89
CA THR A 828 -15.80 46.58 -5.65
C THR A 828 -16.61 47.72 -6.32
N PRO A 829 -17.42 47.43 -7.36
CA PRO A 829 -18.64 46.62 -7.24
C PRO A 829 -18.57 45.22 -7.84
#